data_AF-A0A420NNH5-F1
#
_entry.id   AF-A0A420NNH5-F1
#
_cell.length_a   1.000
_cell.length_b   1.000
_cell.length_c   1.000
_cell.angle_alpha   90.00
_cell.angle_beta   90.00
_cell.angle_gamma   90.00
#
_symmetry.space_group_name_H-M   'P 1'
#
loop_
_entity.id
_entity.type
_entity.pdbx_description
1 polymer ?
#
loop_
_entity_poly.entity_id
_entity_poly.type
_entity_poly.pdbx_seq_one_letter_code
_entity_poly.pdbx_strand_id
1 'polypeptide(L)'
;MAPPITAPKISFANHLDISVTVYDSFSDQDKTNYFGTLTSIATVPAKTTASLQLKHPTSVLIVSDAKSNSPLARIIYLQDVSTGPFAVGEANVKAMAQTMSFITFITNNKNDPLTQAFNAIWKDTSKPQVTPVNKFFAQHEQYKSCTFATYMMGITYTAEQPESKGKPMDQALYSLSTLATLLGATWPEFLPDIVVTKFTCNTNNDILALQAGIDLKKLPAQSDEALQFFGSLFNVQQLQVSVMFNYAVGLNIFGTRLSISLDAMHVPFGGAGTLNINKPTATIDINPLFKFVVFTVTGDMPFDIFDNKFEADLSMTIDNIEAAFGVVIKGDKDPLPAPPVMKGVHFDSFGVGIGIIFEPPSAAIGLSGQLHIGDAANNTIVPLDDDSFVVVCQLIEEVPNPLYISFYVPKMHLTDVYTVFTNAQCPVDVPVLFSDLSFQWSENPMEPVVLPDGSLSNMGYGFSAAADIFGFDFYGDVELNLTDGVKADIEMSPLSLGNIFSIKGDGAGVTLKVDANGNPIKNNQIITKAAQKQALQNATTKQMVPPGGAVLKIQTLASPFLHLNGAINLFEVENWHLDADITSSGIKFDVGFGGILTSNMSCTLSDFHNLAASFQYGLNDTISLPSIGGISLGSMPLQALVGAHFALNTSSSDIVLSVGGSFDFEGLTRNFGDFTADVNISSVSDLLNTIVNNIESNASQIFGDLLNEAGAWANKVQQNVITGVENVASVLQNAFNQDANQAAATMKEAGFAANTIASGLQTAYGMSATAVAQTMQQVGFAAQEVASALQSVFGNDAATIASALQTAYGWSADQINGLLGQIGFSADQIGQAFQSLGGDFEDLGKKILDPSNWNPFGGGGIFGGGFP
;
A
#
# COMPACT_ATOMS: atom_id res chain seq x y z
N MET A 1 37.01 24.66 68.74
CA MET A 1 37.49 23.48 68.00
C MET A 1 38.36 22.68 68.94
N ALA A 2 37.99 21.43 69.23
CA ALA A 2 38.89 20.50 69.92
C ALA A 2 40.11 20.22 68.99
N PRO A 3 41.32 20.00 69.53
CA PRO A 3 42.46 19.64 68.71
C PRO A 3 42.17 18.32 67.97
N PRO A 4 42.68 18.14 66.74
CA PRO A 4 42.50 16.89 66.01
C PRO A 4 43.07 15.73 66.82
N ILE A 5 42.25 14.71 67.06
CA ILE A 5 42.66 13.47 67.75
C ILE A 5 43.64 12.75 66.82
N THR A 6 44.92 12.75 67.17
CA THR A 6 45.96 12.03 66.42
C THR A 6 45.83 10.53 66.65
N ALA A 7 45.90 9.76 65.57
CA ALA A 7 45.82 8.30 65.64
C ALA A 7 46.97 7.71 66.50
N PRO A 8 46.71 6.71 67.35
CA PRO A 8 47.67 6.23 68.33
C PRO A 8 48.74 5.31 67.73
N LYS A 9 49.88 5.20 68.43
CA LYS A 9 50.89 4.16 68.18
C LYS A 9 50.66 2.98 69.11
N ILE A 10 50.63 1.77 68.56
CA ILE A 10 50.50 0.53 69.33
C ILE A 10 51.74 -0.34 69.21
N SER A 11 52.03 -1.13 70.24
CA SER A 11 53.05 -2.17 70.18
C SER A 11 52.42 -3.47 69.67
N PHE A 12 52.93 -4.02 68.57
CA PHE A 12 52.45 -5.27 67.98
C PHE A 12 53.54 -6.33 67.98
N ALA A 13 53.27 -7.49 68.58
CA ALA A 13 54.22 -8.60 68.67
C ALA A 13 53.90 -9.71 67.65
N ASN A 14 54.87 -10.05 66.81
CA ASN A 14 54.83 -11.23 65.97
C ASN A 14 55.55 -12.40 66.65
N HIS A 15 54.79 -13.35 67.19
CA HIS A 15 55.34 -14.54 67.83
C HIS A 15 55.59 -15.71 66.87
N LEU A 16 55.36 -15.53 65.56
CA LEU A 16 55.55 -16.56 64.54
C LEU A 16 56.97 -16.58 63.98
N ASP A 17 57.33 -17.70 63.36
CA ASP A 17 58.61 -17.90 62.63
C ASP A 17 58.59 -17.34 61.20
N ILE A 18 57.52 -16.66 60.83
CA ILE A 18 57.34 -15.97 59.53
C ILE A 18 57.13 -14.48 59.75
N SER A 19 57.53 -13.66 58.78
CA SER A 19 57.16 -12.25 58.74
C SER A 19 55.67 -12.11 58.45
N VAL A 20 55.03 -11.11 59.05
CA VAL A 20 53.60 -10.82 58.84
C VAL A 20 53.40 -9.40 58.35
N THR A 21 52.40 -9.18 57.50
CA THR A 21 51.97 -7.84 57.09
C THR A 21 50.70 -7.48 57.84
N VAL A 22 50.65 -6.26 58.38
CA VAL A 22 49.49 -5.73 59.11
C VAL A 22 48.82 -4.66 58.27
N TYR A 23 47.53 -4.82 58.01
CA TYR A 23 46.69 -3.90 57.26
C TYR A 23 45.65 -3.24 58.17
N ASP A 24 45.34 -1.96 57.95
CA ASP A 24 44.13 -1.33 58.49
C ASP A 24 42.96 -1.55 57.52
N SER A 25 41.81 -1.98 58.03
CA SER A 25 40.57 -2.21 57.28
C SER A 25 39.42 -1.30 57.76
N PHE A 26 39.69 -0.40 58.70
CA PHE A 26 38.67 0.43 59.34
C PHE A 26 37.99 1.43 58.38
N SER A 27 36.68 1.61 58.57
CA SER A 27 35.85 2.63 57.92
C SER A 27 34.99 3.34 58.97
N ASP A 28 34.96 4.67 58.95
CA ASP A 28 34.12 5.49 59.85
C ASP A 28 32.62 5.21 59.67
N GLN A 29 32.22 4.87 58.44
CA GLN A 29 30.84 4.48 58.12
C GLN A 29 30.52 3.05 58.58
N ASP A 30 31.53 2.21 58.82
CA ASP A 30 31.33 0.77 58.99
C ASP A 30 32.38 0.12 59.92
N LYS A 31 32.17 0.28 61.23
CA LYS A 31 33.13 -0.12 62.27
C LYS A 31 33.26 -1.64 62.43
N THR A 32 32.36 -2.43 61.83
CA THR A 32 32.31 -3.90 61.92
C THR A 32 32.94 -4.59 60.71
N ASN A 33 33.53 -3.83 59.78
CA ASN A 33 34.05 -4.36 58.52
C ASN A 33 35.14 -5.44 58.71
N TYR A 34 35.14 -6.45 57.86
CA TYR A 34 36.10 -7.56 57.87
C TYR A 34 37.22 -7.39 56.84
N PHE A 35 36.91 -6.85 55.65
CA PHE A 35 37.84 -6.70 54.51
C PHE A 35 37.68 -5.37 53.78
N GLY A 36 37.11 -4.36 54.45
CA GLY A 36 37.09 -2.96 54.00
C GLY A 36 38.45 -2.49 53.49
N THR A 37 38.50 -1.36 52.78
CA THR A 37 39.70 -0.89 52.08
C THR A 37 40.99 -1.10 52.88
N LEU A 38 41.76 -2.12 52.48
CA LEU A 38 42.96 -2.51 53.18
C LEU A 38 44.06 -1.51 52.88
N THR A 39 44.71 -0.98 53.91
CA THR A 39 45.97 -0.29 53.72
C THR A 39 47.07 -0.94 54.54
N SER A 40 48.18 -1.29 53.89
CA SER A 40 49.36 -1.77 54.59
C SER A 40 49.87 -0.71 55.58
N ILE A 41 50.02 -1.12 56.84
CA ILE A 41 50.59 -0.30 57.92
C ILE A 41 52.08 -0.61 58.07
N ALA A 42 52.43 -1.90 58.20
CA ALA A 42 53.80 -2.34 58.34
C ALA A 42 53.94 -3.85 58.06
N THR A 43 55.14 -4.27 57.68
CA THR A 43 55.58 -5.66 57.73
C THR A 43 56.42 -5.88 58.99
N VAL A 44 56.01 -6.81 59.84
CA VAL A 44 56.65 -7.14 61.12
C VAL A 44 57.42 -8.46 60.98
N PRO A 45 58.76 -8.44 61.07
CA PRO A 45 59.57 -9.66 60.94
C PRO A 45 59.23 -10.75 61.97
N ALA A 46 59.57 -11.99 61.64
CA ALA A 46 59.42 -13.15 62.53
C ALA A 46 60.02 -12.90 63.92
N LYS A 47 59.32 -13.32 64.99
CA LYS A 47 59.77 -13.21 66.39
C LYS A 47 60.17 -11.79 66.84
N THR A 48 59.63 -10.75 66.24
CA THR A 48 59.90 -9.35 66.61
C THR A 48 58.66 -8.63 67.12
N THR A 49 58.87 -7.49 67.78
CA THR A 49 57.81 -6.54 68.15
C THR A 49 58.07 -5.23 67.42
N ALA A 50 57.04 -4.68 66.78
CA ALA A 50 57.11 -3.42 66.05
C ALA A 50 56.12 -2.39 66.61
N SER A 51 56.50 -1.12 66.56
CA SER A 51 55.58 0.00 66.83
C SER A 51 54.80 0.31 65.57
N LEU A 52 53.48 0.09 65.59
CA LEU A 52 52.59 0.37 64.48
C LEU A 52 51.94 1.74 64.67
N GLN A 53 52.04 2.61 63.66
CA GLN A 53 51.27 3.86 63.62
C GLN A 53 49.90 3.54 63.03
N LEU A 54 48.87 3.56 63.87
CA LEU A 54 47.51 3.38 63.38
C LEU A 54 47.08 4.60 62.57
N LYS A 55 46.13 4.39 61.66
CA LYS A 55 45.55 5.47 60.85
C LYS A 55 44.39 6.17 61.55
N HIS A 56 43.73 5.49 62.48
CA HIS A 56 42.49 5.96 63.10
C HIS A 56 42.49 5.68 64.62
N PRO A 57 41.77 6.50 65.43
CA PRO A 57 41.51 6.24 66.86
C PRO A 57 40.80 4.90 67.15
N THR A 58 40.05 4.39 66.17
CA THR A 58 39.50 3.03 66.17
C THR A 58 40.02 2.35 64.91
N SER A 59 40.65 1.18 65.02
CA SER A 59 41.19 0.45 63.86
C SER A 59 40.77 -1.01 63.90
N VAL A 60 40.61 -1.61 62.71
CA VAL A 60 40.43 -3.04 62.53
C VAL A 60 41.63 -3.55 61.75
N LEU A 61 42.47 -4.34 62.40
CA LEU A 61 43.73 -4.83 61.84
C LEU A 61 43.56 -6.22 61.28
N ILE A 62 43.98 -6.40 60.02
CA ILE A 62 44.08 -7.70 59.37
C ILE A 62 45.55 -8.06 59.26
N VAL A 63 45.92 -9.23 59.78
CA VAL A 63 47.30 -9.74 59.77
C VAL A 63 47.37 -10.90 58.79
N SER A 64 48.29 -10.84 57.84
CA SER A 64 48.57 -11.91 56.89
C SER A 64 50.04 -12.34 56.91
N ASP A 65 50.31 -13.54 56.43
CA ASP A 65 51.68 -13.99 56.13
C ASP A 65 52.27 -13.09 55.03
N ALA A 66 53.44 -12.49 55.28
CA ALA A 66 54.05 -11.54 54.36
C ALA A 66 54.48 -12.16 53.01
N LYS A 67 54.61 -13.48 52.92
CA LYS A 67 55.00 -14.22 51.70
C LYS A 67 53.80 -14.83 50.99
N SER A 68 52.94 -15.55 51.70
CA SER A 68 51.79 -16.25 51.08
C SER A 68 50.55 -15.38 50.99
N ASN A 69 50.55 -14.24 51.69
CA ASN A 69 49.42 -13.35 51.90
C ASN A 69 48.20 -14.04 52.55
N SER A 70 48.39 -15.24 53.09
CA SER A 70 47.31 -15.97 53.76
C SER A 70 46.92 -15.27 55.06
N PRO A 71 45.61 -15.11 55.34
CA PRO A 71 45.14 -14.44 56.54
C PRO A 71 45.50 -15.25 57.80
N LEU A 72 45.91 -14.56 58.85
CA LEU A 72 46.33 -15.14 60.13
C LEU A 72 45.45 -14.69 61.29
N ALA A 73 45.19 -13.38 61.41
CA ALA A 73 44.44 -12.85 62.54
C ALA A 73 43.68 -11.55 62.19
N ARG A 74 42.57 -11.33 62.88
CA ARG A 74 41.83 -10.07 62.90
C ARG A 74 41.81 -9.50 64.32
N ILE A 75 42.20 -8.24 64.47
CA ILE A 75 42.35 -7.59 65.79
C ILE A 75 41.63 -6.24 65.76
N ILE A 76 40.79 -5.96 66.74
CA ILE A 76 40.11 -4.67 66.87
C ILE A 76 40.82 -3.83 67.94
N TYR A 77 41.10 -2.57 67.61
CA TYR A 77 41.67 -1.57 68.51
C TYR A 77 40.71 -0.41 68.72
N LEU A 78 40.53 -0.03 70.00
CA LEU A 78 39.73 1.11 70.45
C LEU A 78 40.61 1.94 71.41
N GLN A 79 40.91 3.19 71.07
CA GLN A 79 41.89 4.05 71.76
C GLN A 79 41.72 4.14 73.29
N ASP A 80 40.49 4.07 73.79
CA ASP A 80 40.19 4.25 75.22
C ASP A 80 39.80 2.93 75.94
N VAL A 81 39.74 1.81 75.21
CA VAL A 81 39.23 0.52 75.74
C VAL A 81 40.24 -0.61 75.59
N SER A 82 41.03 -0.62 74.52
CA SER A 82 41.89 -1.77 74.19
C SER A 82 43.22 -1.71 74.94
N THR A 83 43.44 -2.66 75.86
CA THR A 83 44.68 -2.76 76.68
C THR A 83 45.69 -3.81 76.19
N GLY A 84 45.46 -4.45 75.03
CA GLY A 84 46.32 -5.51 74.48
C GLY A 84 46.05 -6.92 75.08
N PRO A 85 46.75 -7.97 74.61
CA PRO A 85 47.93 -7.93 73.73
C PRO A 85 47.58 -7.86 72.24
N PHE A 86 48.22 -6.95 71.50
CA PHE A 86 48.16 -6.91 70.04
C PHE A 86 49.28 -7.80 69.50
N ALA A 87 48.94 -9.05 69.19
CA ALA A 87 49.91 -10.02 68.75
C ALA A 87 49.32 -11.05 67.80
N VAL A 88 50.19 -11.72 67.05
CA VAL A 88 49.86 -12.92 66.27
C VAL A 88 50.74 -14.08 66.72
N GLY A 89 50.17 -15.27 66.88
CA GLY A 89 50.88 -16.46 67.35
C GLY A 89 50.26 -17.78 66.88
N GLU A 90 50.82 -18.91 67.36
CA GLU A 90 50.47 -20.27 66.90
C GLU A 90 48.98 -20.62 67.02
N ALA A 91 48.28 -20.06 68.02
CA ALA A 91 46.84 -20.24 68.15
C ALA A 91 46.06 -19.67 66.95
N ASN A 92 46.50 -18.54 66.40
CA ASN A 92 45.91 -17.92 65.21
C ASN A 92 46.17 -18.78 63.97
N VAL A 93 47.40 -19.28 63.80
CA VAL A 93 47.77 -20.22 62.72
C VAL A 93 46.90 -21.47 62.78
N LYS A 94 46.74 -22.06 63.97
CA LYS A 94 45.89 -23.24 64.17
C LYS A 94 44.43 -22.98 63.83
N ALA A 95 43.88 -21.83 64.26
CA ALA A 95 42.50 -21.45 63.96
C ALA A 95 42.26 -21.30 62.46
N MET A 96 43.19 -20.66 61.74
CA MET A 96 43.12 -20.52 60.30
C MET A 96 43.34 -21.84 59.56
N ALA A 97 44.23 -22.72 60.03
CA ALA A 97 44.41 -24.05 59.45
C ALA A 97 43.15 -24.92 59.58
N GLN A 98 42.49 -24.91 60.74
CA GLN A 98 41.18 -25.58 60.91
C GLN A 98 40.11 -24.96 60.01
N THR A 99 40.12 -23.63 59.85
CA THR A 99 39.19 -22.92 58.98
C THR A 99 39.38 -23.33 57.51
N MET A 100 40.61 -23.33 57.00
CA MET A 100 40.91 -23.74 55.63
C MET A 100 40.60 -25.22 55.38
N SER A 101 40.82 -26.08 56.38
CA SER A 101 40.42 -27.50 56.31
C SER A 101 38.91 -27.64 56.23
N PHE A 102 38.15 -26.84 56.99
CA PHE A 102 36.69 -26.83 56.92
C PHE A 102 36.19 -26.35 55.56
N ILE A 103 36.70 -25.23 55.05
CA ILE A 103 36.36 -24.70 53.71
C ILE A 103 36.63 -25.75 52.63
N THR A 104 37.80 -26.40 52.68
CA THR A 104 38.15 -27.48 51.74
C THR A 104 37.17 -28.65 51.85
N PHE A 105 36.79 -29.04 53.06
CA PHE A 105 35.83 -30.12 53.29
C PHE A 105 34.47 -29.80 52.68
N ILE A 106 33.88 -28.65 53.00
CA ILE A 106 32.53 -28.28 52.51
C ILE A 106 32.51 -28.07 50.99
N THR A 107 33.62 -27.62 50.40
CA THR A 107 33.76 -27.43 48.95
C THR A 107 33.74 -28.78 48.21
N ASN A 108 34.44 -29.78 48.76
CA ASN A 108 34.57 -31.11 48.14
C ASN A 108 33.41 -32.06 48.49
N ASN A 109 32.65 -31.79 49.56
CA ASN A 109 31.61 -32.67 50.08
C ASN A 109 30.25 -31.96 50.17
N LYS A 110 29.76 -31.44 49.03
CA LYS A 110 28.53 -30.62 48.95
C LYS A 110 27.27 -31.28 49.51
N ASN A 111 27.19 -32.62 49.43
CA ASN A 111 26.03 -33.40 49.86
C ASN A 111 26.15 -33.97 51.29
N ASP A 112 27.27 -33.73 51.97
CA ASP A 112 27.47 -34.22 53.33
C ASP A 112 26.52 -33.51 54.33
N PRO A 113 25.96 -34.23 55.33
CA PRO A 113 25.05 -33.64 56.31
C PRO A 113 25.63 -32.43 57.06
N LEU A 114 26.93 -32.42 57.35
CA LEU A 114 27.60 -31.30 58.00
C LEU A 114 27.62 -30.07 57.09
N THR A 115 27.94 -30.27 55.81
CA THR A 115 27.93 -29.22 54.78
C THR A 115 26.51 -28.66 54.59
N GLN A 116 25.50 -29.52 54.51
CA GLN A 116 24.11 -29.08 54.37
C GLN A 116 23.62 -28.31 55.60
N ALA A 117 23.95 -28.77 56.80
CA ALA A 117 23.61 -28.08 58.05
C ALA A 117 24.28 -26.71 58.16
N PHE A 118 25.55 -26.60 57.77
CA PHE A 118 26.25 -25.33 57.72
C PHE A 118 25.65 -24.38 56.66
N ASN A 119 25.41 -24.88 55.45
CA ASN A 119 24.79 -24.10 54.37
C ASN A 119 23.38 -23.63 54.72
N ALA A 120 22.62 -24.38 55.53
CA ALA A 120 21.30 -23.98 55.99
C ALA A 120 21.32 -22.75 56.90
N ILE A 121 22.41 -22.49 57.62
CA ILE A 121 22.56 -21.29 58.47
C ILE A 121 22.44 -20.03 57.61
N TRP A 122 23.18 -20.01 56.49
CA TRP A 122 23.20 -18.89 55.54
C TRP A 122 21.88 -18.68 54.80
N LYS A 123 21.03 -19.72 54.71
CA LYS A 123 19.72 -19.65 54.04
C LYS A 123 18.63 -19.01 54.92
N ASP A 124 18.80 -18.98 56.24
CA ASP A 124 17.86 -18.36 57.17
C ASP A 124 18.17 -16.86 57.35
N THR A 125 17.77 -16.04 56.38
CA THR A 125 17.99 -14.59 56.38
C THR A 125 17.18 -13.84 57.44
N SER A 126 16.27 -14.54 58.16
CA SER A 126 15.52 -13.97 59.28
C SER A 126 16.35 -13.85 60.56
N LYS A 127 17.57 -14.42 60.60
CA LYS A 127 18.44 -14.44 61.76
C LYS A 127 19.81 -13.80 61.49
N PRO A 128 20.37 -13.09 62.49
CA PRO A 128 21.78 -12.77 62.61
C PRO A 128 22.70 -13.93 62.22
N GLN A 129 23.63 -13.78 61.27
CA GLN A 129 24.46 -14.91 60.79
C GLN A 129 25.68 -15.19 61.68
N VAL A 130 26.21 -14.16 62.36
CA VAL A 130 27.41 -14.27 63.20
C VAL A 130 27.25 -15.27 64.34
N THR A 131 26.13 -15.19 65.07
CA THR A 131 25.87 -16.02 66.25
C THR A 131 25.64 -17.50 65.93
N PRO A 132 24.77 -17.87 64.97
CA PRO A 132 24.59 -19.25 64.53
C PRO A 132 25.86 -19.88 63.97
N VAL A 133 26.67 -19.16 63.18
CA VAL A 133 27.95 -19.67 62.65
C VAL A 133 28.93 -19.97 63.78
N ASN A 134 29.10 -19.05 64.73
CA ASN A 134 29.96 -19.30 65.90
C ASN A 134 29.45 -20.48 66.75
N LYS A 135 28.13 -20.58 66.94
CA LYS A 135 27.51 -21.70 67.65
C LYS A 135 27.72 -23.03 66.94
N PHE A 136 27.63 -23.04 65.61
CA PHE A 136 27.91 -24.21 64.80
C PHE A 136 29.35 -24.70 65.03
N PHE A 137 30.35 -23.83 64.90
CA PHE A 137 31.75 -24.25 65.11
C PHE A 137 32.02 -24.71 66.54
N ALA A 138 31.46 -24.03 67.55
CA ALA A 138 31.62 -24.43 68.95
C ALA A 138 31.06 -25.84 69.26
N GLN A 139 30.10 -26.33 68.47
CA GLN A 139 29.50 -27.66 68.61
C GLN A 139 30.28 -28.78 67.89
N HIS A 140 31.27 -28.44 67.06
CA HIS A 140 32.04 -29.40 66.27
C HIS A 140 33.52 -29.39 66.68
N GLU A 141 33.91 -30.36 67.51
CA GLU A 141 35.24 -30.44 68.13
C GLU A 141 36.41 -30.34 67.14
N GLN A 142 36.27 -30.90 65.93
CA GLN A 142 37.26 -30.84 64.85
C GLN A 142 37.53 -29.41 64.35
N TYR A 143 36.52 -28.54 64.41
CA TYR A 143 36.53 -27.17 63.89
C TYR A 143 36.30 -26.12 64.98
N LYS A 144 36.45 -26.48 66.26
CA LYS A 144 36.12 -25.61 67.40
C LYS A 144 36.93 -24.32 67.50
N SER A 145 38.08 -24.25 66.81
CA SER A 145 38.90 -23.02 66.75
C SER A 145 38.46 -22.09 65.61
N CYS A 146 37.58 -22.56 64.72
CA CYS A 146 36.94 -21.74 63.71
C CYS A 146 35.92 -20.81 64.37
N THR A 147 35.86 -19.59 63.88
CA THR A 147 34.87 -18.60 64.25
C THR A 147 34.30 -18.01 62.97
N PHE A 148 33.20 -17.25 63.08
CA PHE A 148 32.71 -16.44 61.98
C PHE A 148 33.82 -15.55 61.40
N ALA A 149 34.64 -14.92 62.26
CA ALA A 149 35.71 -14.05 61.80
C ALA A 149 36.80 -14.80 61.02
N THR A 150 37.28 -15.93 61.52
CA THR A 150 38.29 -16.72 60.78
C THR A 150 37.70 -17.30 59.51
N TYR A 151 36.44 -17.76 59.54
CA TYR A 151 35.73 -18.25 58.37
C TYR A 151 35.62 -17.20 57.27
N MET A 152 35.18 -15.99 57.61
CA MET A 152 35.12 -14.86 56.67
C MET A 152 36.50 -14.55 56.07
N MET A 153 37.59 -14.62 56.85
CA MET A 153 38.96 -14.46 56.34
C MET A 153 39.37 -15.59 55.40
N GLY A 154 39.02 -16.82 55.76
CA GLY A 154 39.30 -18.00 54.95
C GLY A 154 38.60 -17.94 53.60
N ILE A 155 37.30 -17.65 53.56
CA ILE A 155 36.56 -17.63 52.29
C ILE A 155 37.02 -16.52 51.35
N THR A 156 37.40 -15.35 51.88
CA THR A 156 37.96 -14.27 51.04
C THR A 156 39.30 -14.66 50.44
N TYR A 157 40.12 -15.39 51.17
CA TYR A 157 41.39 -15.89 50.66
C TYR A 157 41.19 -17.04 49.66
N THR A 158 40.23 -17.94 49.91
CA THR A 158 39.89 -19.02 48.99
C THR A 158 39.35 -18.49 47.66
N ALA A 159 38.55 -17.43 47.71
CA ALA A 159 38.01 -16.79 46.52
C ALA A 159 39.01 -15.93 45.75
N GLU A 160 40.24 -15.77 46.23
CA GLU A 160 41.25 -14.97 45.53
C GLU A 160 41.59 -15.58 44.15
N GLN A 161 41.56 -14.75 43.12
CA GLN A 161 41.88 -15.14 41.75
C GLN A 161 43.35 -15.58 41.63
N PRO A 162 43.65 -16.59 40.79
CA PRO A 162 45.02 -17.07 40.62
C PRO A 162 46.05 -15.97 40.29
N GLU A 163 45.62 -14.94 39.56
CA GLU A 163 46.46 -13.82 39.12
C GLU A 163 46.81 -12.80 40.23
N SER A 164 46.08 -12.78 41.35
CA SER A 164 46.41 -11.93 42.49
C SER A 164 47.03 -12.70 43.66
N LYS A 165 46.94 -14.04 43.69
CA LYS A 165 47.53 -14.86 44.76
C LYS A 165 49.00 -14.53 44.99
N GLY A 166 49.32 -14.20 46.24
CA GLY A 166 50.67 -13.84 46.68
C GLY A 166 51.04 -12.36 46.48
N LYS A 167 50.17 -11.54 45.87
CA LYS A 167 50.27 -10.07 45.94
C LYS A 167 49.75 -9.58 47.30
N PRO A 168 50.11 -8.36 47.74
CA PRO A 168 49.53 -7.73 48.93
C PRO A 168 47.99 -7.73 48.92
N MET A 169 47.35 -7.91 50.09
CA MET A 169 45.87 -8.03 50.18
C MET A 169 45.11 -6.82 49.63
N ASP A 170 45.72 -5.64 49.60
CA ASP A 170 45.15 -4.40 49.03
C ASP A 170 45.14 -4.37 47.49
N GLN A 171 45.72 -5.38 46.84
CA GLN A 171 45.72 -5.60 45.39
C GLN A 171 45.03 -6.91 44.98
N ALA A 172 44.36 -7.59 45.91
CA ALA A 172 43.70 -8.86 45.66
C ALA A 172 42.47 -8.68 44.75
N LEU A 173 42.25 -9.69 43.91
CA LEU A 173 41.08 -9.82 43.05
C LEU A 173 40.32 -11.06 43.49
N TYR A 174 38.99 -11.00 43.58
CA TYR A 174 38.19 -12.10 44.13
C TYR A 174 37.17 -12.62 43.13
N SER A 175 36.88 -13.90 43.23
CA SER A 175 35.83 -14.65 42.52
C SER A 175 34.49 -14.47 43.23
N LEU A 176 33.54 -13.76 42.60
CA LEU A 176 32.21 -13.58 43.17
C LEU A 176 31.43 -14.89 43.25
N SER A 177 31.57 -15.77 42.26
CA SER A 177 30.91 -17.09 42.27
C SER A 177 31.41 -17.96 43.43
N THR A 178 32.71 -17.92 43.71
CA THR A 178 33.31 -18.65 44.85
C THR A 178 32.85 -18.07 46.17
N LEU A 179 32.86 -16.73 46.32
CA LEU A 179 32.34 -16.06 47.53
C LEU A 179 30.88 -16.41 47.78
N ALA A 180 30.03 -16.29 46.75
CA ALA A 180 28.61 -16.62 46.83
C ALA A 180 28.41 -18.09 47.25
N THR A 181 29.11 -19.01 46.61
CA THR A 181 29.00 -20.45 46.89
C THR A 181 29.40 -20.80 48.33
N LEU A 182 30.50 -20.22 48.81
CA LEU A 182 30.97 -20.45 50.19
C LEU A 182 30.07 -19.79 51.24
N LEU A 183 29.32 -18.76 50.88
CA LEU A 183 28.28 -18.15 51.70
C LEU A 183 26.92 -18.83 51.55
N GLY A 184 26.88 -20.05 50.99
CA GLY A 184 25.69 -20.88 50.90
C GLY A 184 24.75 -20.57 49.73
N ALA A 185 25.14 -19.66 48.82
CA ALA A 185 24.39 -19.34 47.63
C ALA A 185 24.65 -20.31 46.47
N THR A 186 23.72 -20.38 45.53
CA THR A 186 23.89 -21.15 44.29
C THR A 186 24.30 -20.21 43.16
N TRP A 187 25.44 -20.49 42.53
CA TRP A 187 25.87 -19.82 41.30
C TRP A 187 25.44 -20.62 40.07
N PRO A 188 24.80 -20.03 39.05
CA PRO A 188 24.38 -20.77 37.86
C PRO A 188 25.57 -21.22 37.00
N GLU A 189 25.49 -22.44 36.46
CA GLU A 189 26.57 -23.00 35.63
C GLU A 189 26.77 -22.26 34.29
N PHE A 190 25.73 -21.60 33.77
CA PHE A 190 25.81 -20.84 32.51
C PHE A 190 26.47 -19.47 32.67
N LEU A 191 26.55 -18.92 33.89
CA LEU A 191 27.08 -17.60 34.13
C LEU A 191 28.56 -17.70 34.53
N PRO A 192 29.50 -17.13 33.74
CA PRO A 192 30.91 -17.13 34.11
C PRO A 192 31.16 -16.37 35.42
N ASP A 193 32.31 -16.61 36.02
CA ASP A 193 32.70 -15.92 37.26
C ASP A 193 32.83 -14.41 37.04
N ILE A 194 32.42 -13.62 38.03
CA ILE A 194 32.58 -12.16 38.03
C ILE A 194 33.74 -11.81 38.95
N VAL A 195 34.76 -11.15 38.41
CA VAL A 195 35.95 -10.71 39.16
C VAL A 195 35.64 -9.40 39.89
N VAL A 196 35.91 -9.35 41.19
CA VAL A 196 35.72 -8.16 42.03
C VAL A 196 37.04 -7.65 42.62
N THR A 197 37.20 -6.33 42.69
CA THR A 197 38.47 -5.64 43.03
C THR A 197 38.49 -5.06 44.45
N LYS A 198 37.33 -4.84 45.06
CA LYS A 198 37.17 -4.25 46.40
C LYS A 198 36.00 -4.93 47.09
N PHE A 199 36.26 -5.96 47.89
CA PHE A 199 35.21 -6.70 48.60
C PHE A 199 35.17 -6.25 50.06
N THR A 200 34.06 -5.64 50.48
CA THR A 200 33.82 -5.28 51.87
C THR A 200 32.73 -6.16 52.46
N CYS A 201 32.83 -6.38 53.77
CA CYS A 201 31.88 -7.21 54.49
C CYS A 201 31.68 -6.62 55.87
N ASN A 202 30.47 -6.18 56.18
CA ASN A 202 30.11 -5.66 57.49
C ASN A 202 28.94 -6.46 58.09
N THR A 203 28.71 -6.28 59.38
CA THR A 203 27.62 -6.95 60.12
C THR A 203 26.82 -5.93 60.92
N ASN A 204 26.21 -4.97 60.24
CA ASN A 204 25.36 -3.98 60.89
C ASN A 204 24.06 -4.62 61.37
N ASN A 205 23.70 -4.42 62.65
CA ASN A 205 22.57 -5.09 63.32
C ASN A 205 22.59 -6.64 63.16
N ASP A 206 23.79 -7.22 63.11
CA ASP A 206 24.08 -8.65 62.90
C ASP A 206 23.64 -9.24 61.55
N ILE A 207 23.19 -8.42 60.59
CA ILE A 207 22.90 -8.83 59.22
C ILE A 207 24.18 -8.69 58.39
N LEU A 208 24.56 -9.74 57.67
CA LEU A 208 25.71 -9.70 56.76
C LEU A 208 25.39 -8.80 55.56
N ALA A 209 26.12 -7.70 55.40
CA ALA A 209 26.08 -6.90 54.19
C ALA A 209 27.43 -6.94 53.49
N LEU A 210 27.38 -7.17 52.18
CA LEU A 210 28.55 -7.28 51.33
C LEU A 210 28.51 -6.18 50.27
N GLN A 211 29.67 -5.58 50.01
CA GLN A 211 29.82 -4.71 48.86
C GLN A 211 31.01 -5.14 48.01
N ALA A 212 30.91 -5.00 46.71
CA ALA A 212 31.95 -5.38 45.77
C ALA A 212 32.17 -4.29 44.70
N GLY A 213 33.43 -4.05 44.36
CA GLY A 213 33.80 -3.26 43.17
C GLY A 213 33.92 -4.15 41.92
N ILE A 214 33.02 -3.99 40.95
CA ILE A 214 33.03 -4.71 39.66
C ILE A 214 33.64 -3.81 38.58
N ASP A 215 34.62 -4.32 37.83
CA ASP A 215 35.16 -3.65 36.64
C ASP A 215 34.30 -4.00 35.43
N LEU A 216 33.61 -3.01 34.87
CA LEU A 216 32.66 -3.22 33.78
C LEU A 216 33.33 -3.75 32.51
N LYS A 217 34.62 -3.44 32.28
CA LYS A 217 35.37 -3.96 31.12
C LYS A 217 35.78 -5.42 31.25
N LYS A 218 35.64 -5.99 32.45
CA LYS A 218 36.01 -7.38 32.75
C LYS A 218 34.79 -8.27 32.95
N LEU A 219 33.59 -7.75 32.74
CA LEU A 219 32.39 -8.58 32.79
C LEU A 219 32.38 -9.57 31.62
N PRO A 220 31.95 -10.82 31.86
CA PRO A 220 31.76 -11.77 30.78
C PRO A 220 30.60 -11.32 29.88
N ALA A 221 30.86 -11.16 28.58
CA ALA A 221 29.87 -10.76 27.58
C ALA A 221 30.00 -11.58 26.28
N GLN A 222 28.93 -11.58 25.46
CA GLN A 222 28.91 -12.27 24.17
C GLN A 222 29.63 -11.48 23.06
N SER A 223 29.70 -10.15 23.18
CA SER A 223 30.40 -9.25 22.25
C SER A 223 31.01 -8.05 23.00
N ASP A 224 32.11 -7.50 22.46
CA ASP A 224 32.78 -6.32 23.00
C ASP A 224 31.88 -5.07 22.86
N GLU A 225 31.05 -5.02 21.83
CA GLU A 225 30.10 -3.95 21.55
C GLU A 225 28.98 -3.88 22.60
N ALA A 226 28.38 -5.03 22.95
CA ALA A 226 27.37 -5.10 24.00
C ALA A 226 27.97 -4.70 25.36
N LEU A 227 29.23 -5.08 25.62
CA LEU A 227 29.95 -4.71 26.84
C LEU A 227 30.25 -3.21 26.92
N GLN A 228 30.67 -2.61 25.80
CA GLN A 228 30.87 -1.16 25.70
C GLN A 228 29.56 -0.39 25.90
N PHE A 229 28.48 -0.85 25.26
CA PHE A 229 27.16 -0.25 25.43
C PHE A 229 26.67 -0.35 26.88
N PHE A 230 26.74 -1.54 27.50
CA PHE A 230 26.38 -1.70 28.92
C PHE A 230 27.24 -0.83 29.83
N GLY A 231 28.55 -0.78 29.59
CA GLY A 231 29.47 0.08 30.34
C GLY A 231 29.13 1.57 30.24
N SER A 232 28.64 2.03 29.09
CA SER A 232 28.22 3.40 28.89
C SER A 232 27.01 3.82 29.72
N LEU A 233 26.23 2.85 30.24
CA LEU A 233 25.05 3.15 31.06
C LEU A 233 25.37 3.83 32.40
N PHE A 234 26.59 3.61 32.92
CA PHE A 234 26.94 3.96 34.29
C PHE A 234 27.97 5.10 34.38
N ASN A 235 28.56 5.52 33.25
CA ASN A 235 29.62 6.54 33.17
C ASN A 235 30.77 6.37 34.20
N VAL A 236 31.03 5.13 34.63
CA VAL A 236 32.09 4.78 35.58
C VAL A 236 32.84 3.54 35.10
N GLN A 237 34.13 3.45 35.42
CA GLN A 237 34.92 2.26 35.11
C GLN A 237 34.64 1.11 36.08
N GLN A 238 34.32 1.43 37.34
CA GLN A 238 34.03 0.45 38.39
C GLN A 238 32.70 0.74 39.06
N LEU A 239 31.87 -0.29 39.20
CA LEU A 239 30.58 -0.24 39.86
C LEU A 239 30.70 -0.75 41.30
N GLN A 240 30.22 0.02 42.27
CA GLN A 240 30.06 -0.47 43.64
C GLN A 240 28.70 -1.16 43.75
N VAL A 241 28.70 -2.45 44.04
CA VAL A 241 27.48 -3.26 44.09
C VAL A 241 27.23 -3.77 45.50
N SER A 242 25.98 -3.76 45.95
CA SER A 242 25.58 -4.40 47.21
C SER A 242 25.20 -5.86 46.92
N VAL A 243 26.00 -6.78 47.41
CA VAL A 243 25.75 -8.21 47.19
C VAL A 243 24.79 -8.69 48.27
N MET A 244 23.55 -8.95 47.86
CA MET A 244 22.53 -9.57 48.72
C MET A 244 22.32 -11.02 48.26
N PHE A 245 22.02 -11.92 49.19
CA PHE A 245 21.60 -13.27 48.87
C PHE A 245 20.17 -13.40 49.39
N ASN A 246 19.20 -13.63 48.49
CA ASN A 246 17.79 -13.66 48.87
C ASN A 246 17.18 -15.05 48.67
N TYR A 247 16.32 -15.45 49.59
CA TYR A 247 15.54 -16.68 49.51
C TYR A 247 14.11 -16.32 49.08
N ALA A 248 13.71 -16.72 47.87
CA ALA A 248 12.32 -16.55 47.44
C ALA A 248 11.43 -17.60 48.12
N VAL A 249 10.84 -17.22 49.27
CA VAL A 249 9.92 -18.06 50.05
C VAL A 249 8.68 -18.35 49.20
N GLY A 250 8.54 -19.58 48.69
CA GLY A 250 7.35 -20.06 47.98
C GLY A 250 7.62 -20.99 46.79
N LEU A 251 8.77 -20.89 46.14
CA LEU A 251 9.10 -21.69 44.94
C LEU A 251 10.24 -22.71 45.14
N ASN A 252 10.80 -22.83 46.35
CA ASN A 252 11.93 -23.72 46.69
C ASN A 252 13.21 -23.54 45.83
N ILE A 253 13.41 -22.38 45.20
CA ILE A 253 14.56 -22.09 44.34
C ILE A 253 15.40 -20.98 44.98
N PHE A 254 16.70 -21.25 45.16
CA PHE A 254 17.68 -20.30 45.69
C PHE A 254 18.31 -19.54 44.51
N GLY A 255 17.86 -18.32 44.23
CA GLY A 255 18.46 -17.41 43.26
C GLY A 255 19.39 -16.39 43.92
N THR A 256 20.47 -16.01 43.25
CA THR A 256 21.37 -14.95 43.73
C THR A 256 20.85 -13.61 43.19
N ARG A 257 20.30 -12.74 44.05
CA ARG A 257 19.92 -11.36 43.66
C ARG A 257 21.06 -10.40 44.00
N LEU A 258 21.86 -10.00 43.02
CA LEU A 258 22.82 -8.92 43.22
C LEU A 258 22.09 -7.58 43.11
N SER A 259 22.05 -6.77 44.17
CA SER A 259 21.38 -5.47 44.13
C SER A 259 22.41 -4.37 43.90
N ILE A 260 22.26 -3.56 42.86
CA ILE A 260 23.20 -2.48 42.55
C ILE A 260 22.52 -1.14 42.81
N SER A 261 22.91 -0.47 43.89
CA SER A 261 22.52 0.93 44.06
C SER A 261 23.43 1.80 43.22
N LEU A 262 22.85 2.72 42.45
CA LEU A 262 23.57 3.62 41.56
C LEU A 262 23.25 5.06 41.92
N ASP A 263 24.25 5.93 41.83
CA ASP A 263 24.03 7.37 42.04
C ASP A 263 23.52 8.06 40.76
N ALA A 264 23.85 7.50 39.59
CA ALA A 264 23.39 7.95 38.28
C ALA A 264 23.36 6.78 37.28
N MET A 265 22.42 6.83 36.35
CA MET A 265 22.35 5.95 35.19
C MET A 265 21.89 6.79 34.01
N HIS A 266 22.57 6.60 32.88
CA HIS A 266 22.32 7.32 31.65
C HIS A 266 22.08 6.28 30.56
N VAL A 267 21.07 6.46 29.72
CA VAL A 267 20.83 5.57 28.58
C VAL A 267 21.27 6.29 27.31
N PRO A 268 22.32 5.83 26.61
CA PRO A 268 22.75 6.42 25.34
C PRO A 268 21.63 6.32 24.30
N PHE A 269 21.39 7.42 23.58
CA PHE A 269 20.32 7.52 22.61
C PHE A 269 20.79 8.23 21.34
N GLY A 270 20.86 7.49 20.23
CA GLY A 270 21.26 8.04 18.92
C GLY A 270 22.66 8.69 18.91
N GLY A 271 22.86 9.65 18.01
CA GLY A 271 24.17 10.24 17.71
C GLY A 271 24.70 11.32 18.66
N ALA A 272 23.91 11.81 19.63
CA ALA A 272 24.34 12.91 20.50
C ALA A 272 23.66 13.04 21.88
N GLY A 273 22.70 12.18 22.24
CA GLY A 273 21.90 12.34 23.47
C GLY A 273 22.12 11.25 24.52
N THR A 274 21.96 11.62 25.79
CA THR A 274 21.86 10.70 26.93
C THR A 274 20.54 10.94 27.66
N LEU A 275 19.78 9.88 27.92
CA LEU A 275 18.56 9.93 28.72
C LEU A 275 18.92 9.65 30.18
N ASN A 276 18.65 10.61 31.07
CA ASN A 276 19.05 10.50 32.46
C ASN A 276 17.93 9.92 33.32
N ILE A 277 18.26 8.90 34.12
CA ILE A 277 17.34 8.30 35.09
C ILE A 277 17.67 8.90 36.46
N ASN A 278 16.75 9.66 37.03
CA ASN A 278 16.91 10.28 38.34
C ASN A 278 16.66 9.25 39.44
N LYS A 279 17.51 9.24 40.47
CA LYS A 279 17.45 8.31 41.62
C LYS A 279 17.39 6.82 41.20
N PRO A 280 18.32 6.33 40.36
CA PRO A 280 18.23 4.98 39.83
C PRO A 280 18.53 3.92 40.90
N THR A 281 17.60 2.99 41.09
CA THR A 281 17.85 1.74 41.82
C THR A 281 17.90 0.60 40.82
N ALA A 282 19.04 -0.09 40.71
CA ALA A 282 19.20 -1.23 39.83
C ALA A 282 19.29 -2.55 40.62
N THR A 283 18.69 -3.61 40.09
CA THR A 283 18.82 -4.96 40.64
C THR A 283 19.17 -5.91 39.52
N ILE A 284 20.15 -6.77 39.77
CA ILE A 284 20.53 -7.88 38.90
C ILE A 284 20.04 -9.17 39.54
N ASP A 285 19.01 -9.74 38.95
CA ASP A 285 18.45 -11.01 39.36
C ASP A 285 19.09 -12.16 38.58
N ILE A 286 19.95 -12.91 39.27
CA ILE A 286 20.58 -14.13 38.76
C ILE A 286 19.77 -15.33 39.25
N ASN A 287 18.83 -15.78 38.44
CA ASN A 287 18.03 -16.97 38.72
C ASN A 287 18.67 -18.21 38.06
N PRO A 288 19.01 -19.26 38.81
CA PRO A 288 19.58 -20.48 38.24
C PRO A 288 18.63 -21.26 37.32
N LEU A 289 17.32 -20.95 37.28
CA LEU A 289 16.35 -21.56 36.36
C LEU A 289 16.19 -20.83 35.03
N PHE A 290 16.55 -19.55 34.96
CA PHE A 290 16.47 -18.78 33.71
C PHE A 290 17.83 -18.83 33.01
N LYS A 291 17.85 -18.83 31.68
CA LYS A 291 19.09 -18.80 30.89
C LYS A 291 19.65 -17.38 30.70
N PHE A 292 19.03 -16.38 31.31
CA PHE A 292 19.34 -14.96 31.17
C PHE A 292 19.29 -14.28 32.53
N VAL A 293 19.94 -13.12 32.62
CA VAL A 293 20.02 -12.29 33.82
C VAL A 293 18.98 -11.19 33.69
N VAL A 294 18.13 -11.00 34.71
CA VAL A 294 17.15 -9.91 34.69
C VAL A 294 17.76 -8.68 35.33
N PHE A 295 17.94 -7.62 34.54
CA PHE A 295 18.39 -6.32 35.02
C PHE A 295 17.20 -5.38 35.14
N THR A 296 16.78 -5.06 36.36
CA THR A 296 15.67 -4.14 36.62
C THR A 296 16.21 -2.83 37.14
N VAL A 297 15.86 -1.74 36.48
CA VAL A 297 16.16 -0.37 36.94
C VAL A 297 14.87 0.32 37.24
N THR A 298 14.79 0.96 38.40
CA THR A 298 13.69 1.84 38.78
C THR A 298 14.23 3.23 39.05
N GLY A 299 13.49 4.27 38.68
CA GLY A 299 13.89 5.65 38.84
C GLY A 299 12.89 6.61 38.21
N ASP A 300 13.03 7.89 38.55
CA ASP A 300 12.19 8.97 38.03
C ASP A 300 12.75 9.45 36.69
N MET A 301 11.89 9.55 35.67
CA MET A 301 12.25 10.11 34.37
C MET A 301 11.27 11.21 33.97
N PRO A 302 11.74 12.45 33.72
CA PRO A 302 10.87 13.52 33.24
C PRO A 302 10.56 13.35 31.74
N PHE A 303 9.34 13.70 31.35
CA PHE A 303 8.88 13.78 29.97
C PHE A 303 8.19 15.13 29.74
N ASP A 304 8.56 15.83 28.66
CA ASP A 304 7.87 17.04 28.21
C ASP A 304 7.13 16.69 26.91
N ILE A 305 5.80 16.57 26.98
CA ILE A 305 4.96 16.17 25.84
C ILE A 305 3.95 17.29 25.59
N PHE A 306 4.10 18.00 24.47
CA PHE A 306 3.24 19.12 24.06
C PHE A 306 3.00 20.12 25.21
N ASP A 307 4.11 20.64 25.78
CA ASP A 307 4.15 21.58 26.92
C ASP A 307 3.68 21.02 28.28
N ASN A 308 3.26 19.75 28.37
CA ASN A 308 2.91 19.09 29.63
C ASN A 308 4.10 18.30 30.19
N LYS A 309 4.29 18.36 31.51
CA LYS A 309 5.39 17.69 32.20
C LYS A 309 4.89 16.47 32.96
N PHE A 310 5.50 15.32 32.71
CA PHE A 310 5.18 14.07 33.38
C PHE A 310 6.42 13.50 34.07
N GLU A 311 6.21 12.77 35.16
CA GLU A 311 7.23 11.88 35.73
C GLU A 311 6.83 10.44 35.46
N ALA A 312 7.79 9.56 35.19
CA ALA A 312 7.51 8.13 35.02
C ALA A 312 8.43 7.26 35.86
N ASP A 313 7.90 6.12 36.32
CA ASP A 313 8.66 4.99 36.84
C ASP A 313 9.18 4.14 35.68
N LEU A 314 10.50 3.99 35.61
CA LEU A 314 11.14 3.08 34.68
C LEU A 314 11.21 1.65 35.25
N SER A 315 11.11 0.66 34.38
CA SER A 315 11.52 -0.72 34.60
C SER A 315 12.24 -1.21 33.35
N MET A 316 13.36 -1.89 33.49
CA MET A 316 14.11 -2.47 32.36
C MET A 316 14.14 -3.99 32.51
N THR A 317 14.22 -4.71 31.40
CA THR A 317 14.58 -6.12 31.35
C THR A 317 15.49 -6.33 30.14
N ILE A 318 16.63 -6.96 30.36
CA ILE A 318 17.67 -7.19 29.36
C ILE A 318 17.73 -8.68 29.04
N ASP A 319 17.70 -9.04 27.76
CA ASP A 319 18.11 -10.36 27.25
C ASP A 319 19.42 -10.21 26.44
N ASN A 320 19.92 -11.29 25.86
CA ASN A 320 21.19 -11.30 25.13
C ASN A 320 21.17 -10.57 23.77
N ILE A 321 19.99 -10.17 23.26
CA ILE A 321 19.83 -9.51 21.94
C ILE A 321 19.15 -8.13 22.05
N GLU A 322 18.23 -7.96 23.00
CA GLU A 322 17.41 -6.75 23.16
C GLU A 322 17.20 -6.40 24.64
N ALA A 323 16.90 -5.13 24.90
CA ALA A 323 16.40 -4.67 26.19
C ALA A 323 15.06 -3.98 26.03
N ALA A 324 14.09 -4.45 26.82
CA ALA A 324 12.76 -3.90 26.89
C ALA A 324 12.63 -3.02 28.14
N PHE A 325 12.13 -1.80 27.96
CA PHE A 325 11.81 -0.93 29.08
C PHE A 325 10.30 -0.81 29.22
N GLY A 326 9.78 -1.20 30.39
CA GLY A 326 8.44 -0.83 30.80
C GLY A 326 8.48 0.53 31.47
N VAL A 327 7.79 1.51 30.91
CA VAL A 327 7.68 2.85 31.51
C VAL A 327 6.25 3.07 31.98
N VAL A 328 6.08 3.51 33.22
CA VAL A 328 4.76 3.78 33.82
C VAL A 328 4.70 5.24 34.24
N ILE A 329 3.83 6.03 33.62
CA ILE A 329 3.64 7.44 33.96
C ILE A 329 3.02 7.56 35.37
N LYS A 330 3.53 8.49 36.18
CA LYS A 330 3.02 8.87 37.51
C LYS A 330 1.94 9.93 37.36
N GLY A 331 0.85 9.81 38.12
CA GLY A 331 -0.17 10.87 38.24
C GLY A 331 -1.44 10.64 37.43
N ASP A 332 -2.15 11.73 37.12
CA ASP A 332 -3.45 11.71 36.45
C ASP A 332 -3.29 11.36 34.97
N LYS A 333 -4.17 10.48 34.46
CA LYS A 333 -4.13 9.97 33.08
C LYS A 333 -4.89 10.90 32.13
N ASP A 334 -4.79 12.20 32.36
CA ASP A 334 -5.49 13.18 31.53
C ASP A 334 -5.09 13.00 30.06
N PRO A 335 -6.04 13.10 29.11
CA PRO A 335 -5.76 12.97 27.68
C PRO A 335 -4.61 13.87 27.24
N LEU A 336 -3.73 13.37 26.37
CA LEU A 336 -2.75 14.25 25.72
C LEU A 336 -3.49 15.26 24.85
N PRO A 337 -3.01 16.51 24.78
CA PRO A 337 -3.57 17.47 23.85
C PRO A 337 -3.44 16.94 22.42
N ALA A 338 -4.42 17.29 21.58
CA ALA A 338 -4.41 16.94 20.16
C ALA A 338 -3.09 17.41 19.52
N PRO A 339 -2.54 16.63 18.56
CA PRO A 339 -1.39 17.07 17.78
C PRO A 339 -1.64 18.43 17.15
N PRO A 340 -0.61 19.28 17.00
CA PRO A 340 -0.76 20.54 16.28
C PRO A 340 -1.39 20.29 14.89
N VAL A 341 -2.42 21.07 14.57
CA VAL A 341 -3.15 21.04 13.28
C VAL A 341 -4.11 19.84 13.05
N MET A 342 -3.96 18.70 13.75
CA MET A 342 -4.93 17.59 13.72
C MET A 342 -5.97 17.70 14.84
N LYS A 343 -6.80 18.75 14.78
CA LYS A 343 -7.71 19.11 15.89
C LYS A 343 -8.73 18.04 16.25
N GLY A 344 -9.04 17.14 15.31
CA GLY A 344 -10.00 16.06 15.51
C GLY A 344 -9.40 14.82 16.12
N VAL A 345 -8.08 14.72 16.27
CA VAL A 345 -7.41 13.57 16.89
C VAL A 345 -7.30 13.80 18.38
N HIS A 346 -7.90 12.91 19.16
CA HIS A 346 -7.91 12.98 20.62
C HIS A 346 -7.25 11.72 21.20
N PHE A 347 -6.30 11.89 22.11
CA PHE A 347 -5.57 10.78 22.70
C PHE A 347 -6.24 10.31 24.00
N ASP A 348 -6.97 9.20 23.93
CA ASP A 348 -7.75 8.66 25.06
C ASP A 348 -6.89 8.05 26.15
N SER A 349 -5.80 7.39 25.74
CA SER A 349 -4.85 6.79 26.66
C SER A 349 -3.50 6.73 26.00
N PHE A 350 -2.45 6.82 26.80
CA PHE A 350 -1.08 6.71 26.32
C PHE A 350 -0.20 6.05 27.38
N GLY A 351 0.79 5.33 26.89
CA GLY A 351 1.88 4.77 27.66
C GLY A 351 3.20 5.18 27.01
N VAL A 352 4.26 5.09 27.78
CA VAL A 352 5.61 5.36 27.29
C VAL A 352 6.30 4.02 27.08
N GLY A 353 7.03 3.89 25.97
CA GLY A 353 7.87 2.74 25.69
C GLY A 353 9.29 3.18 25.31
N ILE A 354 10.29 2.46 25.79
CA ILE A 354 11.67 2.57 25.31
C ILE A 354 12.11 1.18 24.85
N GLY A 355 12.66 1.09 23.65
CA GLY A 355 13.26 -0.13 23.13
C GLY A 355 14.73 0.11 22.80
N ILE A 356 15.58 -0.85 23.19
CA ILE A 356 16.99 -0.86 22.81
C ILE A 356 17.33 -2.20 22.18
N ILE A 357 17.96 -2.16 21.01
CA ILE A 357 18.48 -3.32 20.30
C ILE A 357 20.00 -3.19 20.30
N PHE A 358 20.70 -4.21 20.78
CA PHE A 358 22.15 -4.15 20.96
C PHE A 358 22.93 -4.40 19.66
N GLU A 359 22.35 -5.14 18.71
CA GLU A 359 23.03 -5.56 17.49
C GLU A 359 22.15 -5.37 16.23
N PRO A 360 22.43 -4.37 15.37
CA PRO A 360 23.31 -3.23 15.61
C PRO A 360 22.68 -2.24 16.62
N PRO A 361 23.50 -1.45 17.35
CA PRO A 361 23.02 -0.52 18.37
C PRO A 361 21.95 0.43 17.83
N SER A 362 20.74 0.37 18.37
CA SER A 362 19.66 1.32 18.10
C SER A 362 18.79 1.47 19.34
N ALA A 363 18.37 2.70 19.64
CA ALA A 363 17.45 3.02 20.72
C ALA A 363 16.31 3.88 20.17
N ALA A 364 15.09 3.59 20.61
CA ALA A 364 13.90 4.37 20.27
C ALA A 364 13.08 4.62 21.54
N ILE A 365 12.63 5.86 21.69
CA ILE A 365 11.74 6.29 22.75
C ILE A 365 10.52 6.89 22.10
N GLY A 366 9.36 6.48 22.57
CA GLY A 366 8.13 7.01 22.07
C GLY A 366 6.95 6.71 22.97
N LEU A 367 5.86 7.36 22.64
CA LEU A 367 4.57 7.15 23.27
C LEU A 367 3.78 6.24 22.36
N SER A 368 2.98 5.36 22.93
CA SER A 368 1.96 4.64 22.18
C SER A 368 0.68 4.57 23.01
N GLY A 369 -0.45 4.48 22.35
CA GLY A 369 -1.72 4.57 23.04
C GLY A 369 -2.90 4.38 22.12
N GLN A 370 -4.08 4.75 22.62
CA GLN A 370 -5.33 4.74 21.86
C GLN A 370 -5.82 6.16 21.62
N LEU A 371 -6.33 6.39 20.41
CA LEU A 371 -6.94 7.65 20.00
C LEU A 371 -8.38 7.44 19.53
N HIS A 372 -9.12 8.54 19.46
CA HIS A 372 -10.32 8.63 18.63
C HIS A 372 -10.26 9.85 17.73
N ILE A 373 -11.11 9.84 16.69
CA ILE A 373 -11.27 10.97 15.77
C ILE A 373 -12.69 11.53 15.88
N GLY A 374 -12.78 12.86 16.02
CA GLY A 374 -14.04 13.60 16.08
C GLY A 374 -14.53 13.88 17.49
N ASP A 375 -15.66 14.57 17.61
CA ASP A 375 -16.17 15.03 18.90
C ASP A 375 -16.99 13.94 19.62
N ALA A 376 -16.43 13.40 20.71
CA ALA A 376 -17.08 12.42 21.57
C ALA A 376 -18.31 12.99 22.31
N ALA A 377 -18.33 14.27 22.64
CA ALA A 377 -19.44 14.89 23.36
C ALA A 377 -20.71 15.00 22.49
N ASN A 378 -20.53 15.11 21.17
CA ASN A 378 -21.61 15.19 20.18
C ASN A 378 -21.88 13.85 19.47
N ASN A 379 -21.24 12.75 19.89
CA ASN A 379 -21.38 11.41 19.30
C ASN A 379 -21.08 11.39 17.78
N THR A 380 -20.10 12.17 17.35
CA THR A 380 -19.63 12.26 15.96
C THR A 380 -18.26 11.61 15.79
N ILE A 381 -18.05 10.48 16.47
CA ILE A 381 -16.78 9.74 16.43
C ILE A 381 -16.70 8.97 15.10
N VAL A 382 -15.58 9.12 14.40
CA VAL A 382 -15.25 8.32 13.22
C VAL A 382 -14.91 6.90 13.66
N PRO A 383 -15.55 5.85 13.11
CA PRO A 383 -15.22 4.48 13.44
C PRO A 383 -13.82 4.12 12.91
N LEU A 384 -12.98 3.54 13.77
CA LEU A 384 -11.63 3.10 13.43
C LEU A 384 -11.49 1.59 13.66
N ASP A 385 -10.91 0.90 12.67
CA ASP A 385 -10.55 -0.53 12.79
C ASP A 385 -9.28 -0.74 13.64
N ASP A 386 -8.43 0.29 13.70
CA ASP A 386 -7.21 0.35 14.50
C ASP A 386 -7.15 1.76 15.12
N ASP A 387 -7.25 1.83 16.45
CA ASP A 387 -7.22 3.06 17.23
C ASP A 387 -5.83 3.38 17.79
N SER A 388 -4.82 2.62 17.39
CA SER A 388 -3.48 2.77 17.96
C SER A 388 -2.64 3.85 17.27
N PHE A 389 -1.90 4.60 18.09
CA PHE A 389 -0.97 5.64 17.62
C PHE A 389 0.41 5.47 18.22
N VAL A 390 1.39 6.11 17.56
CA VAL A 390 2.75 6.27 18.09
C VAL A 390 3.23 7.71 17.96
N VAL A 391 3.97 8.16 18.97
CA VAL A 391 4.74 9.40 18.96
C VAL A 391 6.21 9.04 19.13
N VAL A 392 7.03 9.27 18.13
CA VAL A 392 8.49 9.19 18.22
C VAL A 392 9.01 10.49 18.82
N CYS A 393 9.87 10.37 19.85
CA CYS A 393 10.44 11.52 20.53
C CYS A 393 11.94 11.69 20.22
N GLN A 394 12.42 12.93 20.24
CA GLN A 394 13.84 13.26 20.34
C GLN A 394 14.20 13.66 21.76
N LEU A 395 15.49 13.70 22.08
CA LEU A 395 15.96 14.25 23.35
C LEU A 395 16.38 15.71 23.18
N ILE A 396 15.72 16.61 23.90
CA ILE A 396 16.13 18.01 24.05
C ILE A 396 16.51 18.20 25.51
N GLU A 397 17.75 18.61 25.78
CA GLU A 397 18.26 18.76 27.16
C GLU A 397 17.98 17.52 28.05
N GLU A 398 18.16 16.32 27.49
CA GLU A 398 17.95 15.03 28.17
C GLU A 398 16.47 14.67 28.47
N VAL A 399 15.52 15.52 28.05
CA VAL A 399 14.07 15.28 28.19
C VAL A 399 13.49 14.83 26.84
N PRO A 400 12.73 13.71 26.82
CA PRO A 400 12.03 13.29 25.61
C PRO A 400 10.97 14.32 25.20
N ASN A 401 11.08 14.80 23.97
CA ASN A 401 10.18 15.76 23.33
C ASN A 401 9.62 15.17 22.01
N PRO A 402 8.30 15.28 21.74
CA PRO A 402 7.70 14.78 20.50
C PRO A 402 8.39 15.31 19.24
N LEU A 403 8.89 14.41 18.40
CA LEU A 403 9.54 14.74 17.13
C LEU A 403 8.66 14.39 15.94
N TYR A 404 7.96 13.26 16.03
CA TYR A 404 7.11 12.74 14.95
C TYR A 404 5.93 11.96 15.53
N ILE A 405 4.75 12.13 14.96
CA ILE A 405 3.53 11.38 15.32
C ILE A 405 3.08 10.64 14.08
N SER A 406 2.68 9.39 14.26
CA SER A 406 2.08 8.60 13.19
C SER A 406 1.01 7.65 13.70
N PHE A 407 -0.01 7.47 12.87
CA PHE A 407 -1.02 6.44 13.04
C PHE A 407 -1.49 5.93 11.68
N TYR A 408 -1.94 4.68 11.67
CA TYR A 408 -2.37 3.99 10.46
C TYR A 408 -3.86 3.71 10.55
N VAL A 409 -4.60 4.05 9.49
CA VAL A 409 -6.02 3.77 9.38
C VAL A 409 -6.25 2.90 8.14
N PRO A 410 -6.75 1.66 8.28
CA PRO A 410 -6.94 0.77 7.14
C PRO A 410 -7.90 1.31 6.09
N LYS A 411 -9.00 1.92 6.52
CA LYS A 411 -10.05 2.49 5.66
C LYS A 411 -10.68 3.71 6.31
N MET A 412 -10.95 4.75 5.53
CA MET A 412 -11.58 5.99 6.02
C MET A 412 -12.25 6.74 4.87
N HIS A 413 -13.42 7.31 5.07
CA HIS A 413 -14.05 8.16 4.05
C HIS A 413 -13.33 9.51 3.96
N LEU A 414 -13.30 10.12 2.76
CA LEU A 414 -12.73 11.46 2.57
C LEU A 414 -13.35 12.52 3.50
N THR A 415 -14.65 12.39 3.79
CA THR A 415 -15.36 13.25 4.75
C THR A 415 -14.84 13.10 6.18
N ASP A 416 -14.38 11.91 6.56
CA ASP A 416 -13.80 11.66 7.88
C ASP A 416 -12.39 12.25 8.00
N VAL A 417 -11.62 12.27 6.90
CA VAL A 417 -10.32 12.96 6.84
C VAL A 417 -10.48 14.45 7.16
N TYR A 418 -11.57 15.09 6.72
CA TYR A 418 -11.87 16.47 7.11
C TYR A 418 -12.06 16.59 8.63
N THR A 419 -12.71 15.62 9.26
CA THR A 419 -12.89 15.57 10.72
C THR A 419 -11.56 15.48 11.45
N VAL A 420 -10.57 14.71 10.94
CA VAL A 420 -9.21 14.61 11.50
C VAL A 420 -8.57 16.00 11.70
N PHE A 421 -8.65 16.87 10.70
CA PHE A 421 -7.98 18.19 10.75
C PHE A 421 -8.82 19.28 11.41
N THR A 422 -10.15 19.17 11.41
CA THR A 422 -11.03 20.27 11.84
C THR A 422 -11.78 20.04 13.15
N ASN A 423 -11.87 18.78 13.61
CA ASN A 423 -12.79 18.34 14.66
C ASN A 423 -14.28 18.63 14.35
N ALA A 424 -14.62 18.84 13.08
CA ALA A 424 -15.97 19.11 12.62
C ALA A 424 -16.32 18.15 11.49
N GLN A 425 -17.60 17.79 11.38
CA GLN A 425 -18.09 16.95 10.29
C GLN A 425 -18.03 17.71 8.96
N CYS A 426 -17.60 17.02 7.89
CA CYS A 426 -17.58 17.61 6.56
C CYS A 426 -19.00 17.99 6.12
N PRO A 427 -19.24 19.23 5.63
CA PRO A 427 -20.58 19.66 5.22
C PRO A 427 -21.04 19.07 3.88
N VAL A 428 -20.17 18.30 3.20
CA VAL A 428 -20.43 17.71 1.87
C VAL A 428 -20.17 16.22 1.93
N ASP A 429 -21.08 15.43 1.39
CA ASP A 429 -20.91 13.98 1.23
C ASP A 429 -20.21 13.69 -0.10
N VAL A 430 -19.01 13.11 -0.04
CA VAL A 430 -18.21 12.75 -1.20
C VAL A 430 -17.87 11.26 -1.08
N PRO A 431 -18.29 10.41 -2.04
CA PRO A 431 -18.20 8.94 -1.92
C PRO A 431 -16.80 8.41 -2.24
N VAL A 432 -15.76 8.99 -1.63
CA VAL A 432 -14.38 8.53 -1.76
C VAL A 432 -14.02 7.77 -0.49
N LEU A 433 -13.67 6.50 -0.64
CA LEU A 433 -13.15 5.65 0.42
C LEU A 433 -11.65 5.47 0.20
N PHE A 434 -10.88 5.98 1.15
CA PHE A 434 -9.44 5.73 1.19
C PHE A 434 -9.15 4.36 1.82
N SER A 435 -8.03 3.78 1.40
CA SER A 435 -7.42 2.60 1.99
C SER A 435 -5.94 2.83 2.27
N ASP A 436 -5.40 2.10 3.25
CA ASP A 436 -3.99 2.15 3.63
C ASP A 436 -3.52 3.57 4.02
N LEU A 437 -4.33 4.28 4.81
CA LEU A 437 -4.02 5.64 5.21
C LEU A 437 -2.91 5.66 6.26
N SER A 438 -1.89 6.46 6.00
CA SER A 438 -0.79 6.72 6.93
C SER A 438 -0.79 8.21 7.25
N PHE A 439 -1.26 8.57 8.44
CA PHE A 439 -1.22 9.94 8.93
C PHE A 439 0.09 10.23 9.63
N GLN A 440 0.57 11.47 9.50
CA GLN A 440 1.78 11.89 10.15
C GLN A 440 1.83 13.38 10.49
N TRP A 441 2.64 13.69 11.50
CA TRP A 441 3.02 15.06 11.86
C TRP A 441 4.49 15.08 12.30
N SER A 442 5.30 16.03 11.81
CA SER A 442 6.66 16.27 12.29
C SER A 442 6.79 17.63 13.00
N GLU A 443 7.59 17.68 14.06
CA GLU A 443 7.88 18.91 14.82
C GLU A 443 8.62 19.93 13.94
N ASN A 444 9.65 19.48 13.21
CA ASN A 444 10.32 20.27 12.19
C ASN A 444 9.79 19.86 10.81
N PRO A 445 9.02 20.71 10.12
CA PRO A 445 8.51 20.40 8.78
C PRO A 445 9.58 20.52 7.68
N MET A 446 10.80 20.95 8.00
CA MET A 446 11.87 21.19 7.03
C MET A 446 12.98 20.11 7.02
N GLU A 447 12.98 19.18 7.98
CA GLU A 447 13.98 18.12 8.06
C GLU A 447 13.31 16.76 8.33
N PRO A 448 13.62 15.70 7.55
CA PRO A 448 13.05 14.39 7.78
C PRO A 448 13.59 13.76 9.06
N VAL A 449 12.72 13.06 9.78
CA VAL A 449 13.07 12.39 11.03
C VAL A 449 13.60 11.00 10.72
N VAL A 450 14.77 10.64 11.27
CA VAL A 450 15.21 9.24 11.24
C VAL A 450 14.31 8.44 12.19
N LEU A 451 13.41 7.65 11.62
CA LEU A 451 12.51 6.79 12.37
C LEU A 451 13.29 5.63 13.02
N PRO A 452 12.74 4.98 14.06
CA PRO A 452 13.37 3.84 14.75
C PRO A 452 13.84 2.69 13.85
N ASP A 453 13.27 2.58 12.65
CA ASP A 453 13.65 1.61 11.63
C ASP A 453 14.84 2.01 10.74
N GLY A 454 15.36 3.22 10.92
CA GLY A 454 16.39 3.82 10.09
C GLY A 454 15.87 4.41 8.78
N SER A 455 14.56 4.39 8.53
CA SER A 455 13.95 5.13 7.41
C SER A 455 13.85 6.62 7.74
N LEU A 456 13.67 7.44 6.71
CA LEU A 456 13.38 8.85 6.85
C LEU A 456 11.87 9.03 6.81
N SER A 457 11.33 9.77 7.79
CA SER A 457 9.94 10.20 7.76
C SER A 457 9.72 11.13 6.57
N ASN A 458 8.48 11.18 6.06
CA ASN A 458 8.09 12.29 5.21
C ASN A 458 8.09 13.57 6.05
N MET A 459 8.29 14.71 5.40
CA MET A 459 8.35 16.02 6.03
C MET A 459 6.94 16.58 6.27
N GLY A 460 6.80 17.52 7.20
CA GLY A 460 5.54 18.22 7.43
C GLY A 460 4.48 17.38 8.15
N TYR A 461 3.21 17.71 7.90
CA TYR A 461 2.07 16.99 8.46
C TYR A 461 1.07 16.72 7.36
N GLY A 462 0.40 15.56 7.39
CA GLY A 462 -0.39 15.13 6.25
C GLY A 462 -0.77 13.67 6.34
N PHE A 463 -1.20 13.13 5.21
CA PHE A 463 -1.47 11.72 5.08
C PHE A 463 -1.17 11.23 3.67
N SER A 464 -0.76 9.98 3.57
CA SER A 464 -0.75 9.26 2.30
C SER A 464 -1.85 8.22 2.30
N ALA A 465 -2.48 8.00 1.17
CA ALA A 465 -3.55 7.02 1.04
C ALA A 465 -3.66 6.48 -0.39
N ALA A 466 -4.08 5.22 -0.50
CA ALA A 466 -4.64 4.70 -1.73
C ALA A 466 -6.14 5.01 -1.78
N ALA A 467 -6.71 5.19 -2.96
CA ALA A 467 -8.14 5.27 -3.17
C ALA A 467 -8.52 4.45 -4.40
N ASP A 468 -9.65 3.75 -4.31
CA ASP A 468 -10.35 3.23 -5.48
C ASP A 468 -11.53 4.17 -5.72
N ILE A 469 -11.48 4.89 -6.84
CA ILE A 469 -12.57 5.77 -7.26
C ILE A 469 -13.09 5.22 -8.59
N PHE A 470 -14.25 4.57 -8.58
CA PHE A 470 -14.89 3.96 -9.76
C PHE A 470 -14.04 2.89 -10.49
N GLY A 471 -13.21 2.14 -9.75
CA GLY A 471 -12.30 1.11 -10.28
C GLY A 471 -10.96 1.67 -10.76
N PHE A 472 -10.69 2.96 -10.54
CA PHE A 472 -9.39 3.57 -10.80
C PHE A 472 -8.58 3.59 -9.50
N ASP A 473 -7.43 2.91 -9.51
CA ASP A 473 -6.48 3.00 -8.41
C ASP A 473 -5.76 4.35 -8.46
N PHE A 474 -5.88 5.08 -7.37
CA PHE A 474 -5.12 6.29 -7.08
C PHE A 474 -4.24 6.05 -5.86
N TYR A 475 -3.10 6.71 -5.85
CA TYR A 475 -2.32 6.89 -4.64
C TYR A 475 -1.96 8.36 -4.50
N GLY A 476 -2.29 8.96 -3.36
CA GLY A 476 -1.99 10.35 -3.05
C GLY A 476 -1.12 10.46 -1.82
N ASP A 477 -0.09 11.28 -1.89
CA ASP A 477 0.60 11.86 -0.73
C ASP A 477 0.12 13.30 -0.59
N VAL A 478 -0.57 13.62 0.51
CA VAL A 478 -1.07 14.96 0.82
C VAL A 478 -0.31 15.48 2.02
N GLU A 479 0.51 16.49 1.79
CA GLU A 479 1.32 17.18 2.79
C GLU A 479 0.79 18.62 2.98
N LEU A 480 0.74 19.06 4.21
CA LEU A 480 0.55 20.46 4.58
C LEU A 480 1.87 20.97 5.17
N ASN A 481 2.43 22.01 4.57
CA ASN A 481 3.64 22.64 5.09
C ASN A 481 3.59 24.17 4.90
N LEU A 482 4.49 24.90 5.58
CA LEU A 482 4.48 26.37 5.57
C LEU A 482 4.99 26.99 4.25
N THR A 483 5.68 26.20 3.42
CA THR A 483 6.30 26.66 2.16
C THR A 483 5.34 26.54 0.98
N ASP A 484 4.66 25.41 0.88
CA ASP A 484 3.81 25.01 -0.25
C ASP A 484 2.31 25.06 0.12
N GLY A 485 1.98 25.21 1.40
CA GLY A 485 0.62 25.12 1.93
C GLY A 485 0.12 23.68 1.83
N VAL A 486 -1.05 23.43 1.21
CA VAL A 486 -1.47 22.07 0.82
C VAL A 486 -0.68 21.66 -0.41
N LYS A 487 0.28 20.76 -0.25
CA LYS A 487 0.95 20.03 -1.32
C LYS A 487 0.32 18.65 -1.48
N ALA A 488 -0.02 18.24 -2.69
CA ALA A 488 -0.50 16.88 -2.94
C ALA A 488 0.19 16.33 -4.17
N ASP A 489 0.78 15.14 -4.08
CA ASP A 489 1.31 14.37 -5.19
C ASP A 489 0.43 13.13 -5.37
N ILE A 490 -0.38 13.10 -6.43
CA ILE A 490 -1.37 12.06 -6.71
C ILE A 490 -1.01 11.38 -8.02
N GLU A 491 -0.87 10.06 -7.99
CA GLU A 491 -0.70 9.23 -9.18
C GLU A 491 -1.92 8.33 -9.38
N MET A 492 -2.33 8.17 -10.63
CA MET A 492 -3.40 7.26 -11.06
C MET A 492 -2.82 6.13 -11.90
N SER A 493 -3.39 4.93 -11.82
CA SER A 493 -3.03 3.82 -12.72
C SER A 493 -3.25 4.19 -14.20
N PRO A 494 -2.36 3.79 -15.13
CA PRO A 494 -2.62 3.94 -16.55
C PRO A 494 -3.83 3.09 -16.96
N LEU A 495 -4.64 3.64 -17.85
CA LEU A 495 -5.82 2.98 -18.41
C LEU A 495 -5.64 2.81 -19.92
N SER A 496 -5.93 1.62 -20.44
CA SER A 496 -5.96 1.35 -21.88
C SER A 496 -7.06 0.35 -22.20
N LEU A 497 -8.03 0.75 -23.02
CA LEU A 497 -9.09 -0.10 -23.54
C LEU A 497 -8.84 -0.34 -25.04
N GLY A 498 -7.99 -1.34 -25.33
CA GLY A 498 -7.53 -1.61 -26.68
C GLY A 498 -6.79 -0.41 -27.32
N ASN A 499 -7.03 -0.19 -28.61
CA ASN A 499 -6.52 0.97 -29.36
C ASN A 499 -7.48 2.16 -29.35
N ILE A 500 -8.66 2.00 -28.74
CA ILE A 500 -9.76 2.97 -28.85
C ILE A 500 -9.62 4.06 -27.79
N PHE A 501 -9.28 3.71 -26.55
CA PHE A 501 -9.21 4.69 -25.46
C PHE A 501 -8.01 4.43 -24.55
N SER A 502 -7.30 5.48 -24.14
CA SER A 502 -6.29 5.37 -23.08
C SER A 502 -6.13 6.66 -22.29
N ILE A 503 -5.83 6.53 -21.00
CA ILE A 503 -5.35 7.60 -20.13
C ILE A 503 -3.96 7.19 -19.65
N LYS A 504 -2.95 7.97 -20.02
CA LYS A 504 -1.54 7.72 -19.69
C LYS A 504 -0.89 8.99 -19.15
N GLY A 505 0.30 8.87 -18.59
CA GLY A 505 1.10 10.00 -18.15
C GLY A 505 2.53 9.56 -17.85
N ASP A 506 3.27 10.39 -17.12
CA ASP A 506 4.65 10.13 -16.72
C ASP A 506 4.78 9.65 -15.27
N GLY A 507 3.68 9.18 -14.66
CA GLY A 507 3.68 8.63 -13.29
C GLY A 507 4.74 7.55 -13.12
N ALA A 508 5.52 7.65 -12.05
CA ALA A 508 6.60 6.71 -11.77
C ALA A 508 6.07 5.39 -11.20
N GLY A 509 4.80 5.35 -10.81
CA GLY A 509 4.20 4.26 -10.08
C GLY A 509 4.52 4.35 -8.59
N VAL A 510 3.58 3.90 -7.77
CA VAL A 510 3.72 3.92 -6.32
C VAL A 510 3.81 2.50 -5.78
N THR A 511 4.77 2.28 -4.90
CA THR A 511 4.93 1.04 -4.15
C THR A 511 4.90 1.30 -2.66
N LEU A 512 4.27 0.41 -1.90
CA LEU A 512 4.28 0.40 -0.45
C LEU A 512 5.13 -0.76 0.08
N LYS A 513 5.85 -0.54 1.17
CA LYS A 513 6.48 -1.65 1.89
C LYS A 513 5.41 -2.49 2.60
N VAL A 514 5.51 -3.81 2.46
CA VAL A 514 4.60 -4.78 3.06
C VAL A 514 5.34 -5.87 3.83
N ASP A 515 4.67 -6.43 4.83
CA ASP A 515 5.15 -7.59 5.58
C ASP A 515 5.13 -8.87 4.73
N ALA A 516 5.57 -10.00 5.31
CA ALA A 516 5.60 -11.29 4.63
C ALA A 516 4.22 -11.81 4.18
N ASN A 517 3.12 -11.24 4.70
CA ASN A 517 1.74 -11.58 4.34
C ASN A 517 1.14 -10.59 3.31
N GLY A 518 1.89 -9.58 2.88
CA GLY A 518 1.43 -8.55 1.95
C GLY A 518 0.65 -7.42 2.61
N ASN A 519 0.61 -7.33 3.94
CA ASN A 519 -0.02 -6.21 4.63
C ASN A 519 0.92 -5.00 4.68
N PRO A 520 0.44 -3.76 4.49
CA PRO A 520 1.24 -2.57 4.69
C PRO A 520 1.91 -2.55 6.06
N ILE A 521 3.17 -2.11 6.08
CA ILE A 521 3.88 -1.93 7.34
C ILE A 521 3.25 -0.78 8.07
N LYS A 522 2.62 -1.09 9.21
CA LYS A 522 1.97 -0.08 10.02
C LYS A 522 3.01 0.88 10.61
N ASN A 523 2.73 2.17 10.50
CA ASN A 523 3.53 3.25 11.09
C ASN A 523 3.14 3.54 12.57
N ASN A 524 2.20 2.78 13.15
CA ASN A 524 1.68 2.97 14.51
C ASN A 524 2.37 2.06 15.54
N GLN A 525 3.61 1.63 15.29
CA GLN A 525 4.36 0.80 16.23
C GLN A 525 5.80 1.30 16.37
N ILE A 526 6.26 1.40 17.63
CA ILE A 526 7.68 1.64 17.92
C ILE A 526 8.42 0.32 17.74
N ILE A 527 9.45 0.31 16.91
CA ILE A 527 10.32 -0.86 16.74
C ILE A 527 11.21 -0.98 17.97
N THR A 528 10.84 -1.92 18.85
CA THR A 528 11.53 -2.14 20.12
C THR A 528 12.16 -3.53 20.20
N LYS A 529 11.87 -4.41 19.24
CA LYS A 529 12.35 -5.81 19.21
C LYS A 529 13.16 -6.14 17.97
N ALA A 530 14.14 -7.03 18.12
CA ALA A 530 14.98 -7.50 17.02
C ALA A 530 14.15 -8.20 15.91
N ALA A 531 13.12 -8.96 16.29
CA ALA A 531 12.23 -9.61 15.34
C ALA A 531 11.42 -8.62 14.48
N GLN A 532 10.98 -7.49 15.06
CA GLN A 532 10.27 -6.44 14.33
C GLN A 532 11.21 -5.74 13.33
N LYS A 533 12.44 -5.44 13.76
CA LYS A 533 13.49 -4.89 12.89
C LYS A 533 13.81 -5.83 11.73
N GLN A 534 13.91 -7.14 12.00
CA GLN A 534 14.14 -8.15 10.96
C GLN A 534 12.94 -8.29 10.02
N ALA A 535 11.71 -8.23 10.52
CA ALA A 535 10.51 -8.26 9.69
C ALA A 535 10.46 -7.08 8.71
N LEU A 536 10.89 -5.89 9.15
CA LEU A 536 10.99 -4.71 8.32
C LEU A 536 12.17 -4.74 7.34
N GLN A 537 13.30 -5.33 7.72
CA GLN A 537 14.41 -5.59 6.78
C GLN A 537 14.02 -6.59 5.69
N ASN A 538 13.18 -7.57 6.03
CA ASN A 538 12.66 -8.58 5.11
C ASN A 538 11.40 -8.12 4.36
N ALA A 539 10.96 -6.88 4.57
CA ALA A 539 9.80 -6.32 3.89
C ALA A 539 9.99 -6.34 2.38
N THR A 540 8.90 -6.64 1.68
CA THR A 540 8.85 -6.55 0.21
C THR A 540 8.05 -5.31 -0.20
N THR A 541 7.96 -5.05 -1.49
CA THR A 541 7.15 -3.96 -2.03
C THR A 541 5.88 -4.51 -2.67
N LYS A 542 4.74 -3.90 -2.35
CA LYS A 542 3.45 -4.07 -3.05
C LYS A 542 3.26 -2.90 -3.98
N GLN A 543 2.99 -3.18 -5.25
CA GLN A 543 2.63 -2.15 -6.23
C GLN A 543 1.20 -1.70 -5.95
N MET A 544 1.03 -0.40 -5.67
CA MET A 544 -0.28 0.22 -5.46
C MET A 544 -0.77 0.86 -6.75
N VAL A 545 0.12 1.54 -7.46
CA VAL A 545 -0.15 2.17 -8.76
C VAL A 545 0.98 1.78 -9.72
N PRO A 546 0.70 1.25 -10.92
CA PRO A 546 1.73 0.96 -11.90
C PRO A 546 2.26 2.23 -12.58
N PRO A 547 3.53 2.23 -13.03
CA PRO A 547 4.09 3.35 -13.80
C PRO A 547 3.33 3.61 -15.10
N GLY A 548 3.35 4.86 -15.57
CA GLY A 548 2.85 5.29 -16.88
C GLY A 548 1.43 5.88 -16.88
N GLY A 549 0.84 6.08 -15.69
CA GLY A 549 -0.46 6.75 -15.53
C GLY A 549 -0.34 8.25 -15.28
N ALA A 550 -1.49 8.91 -15.11
CA ALA A 550 -1.56 10.36 -14.95
C ALA A 550 -1.08 10.82 -13.56
N VAL A 551 -0.50 12.02 -13.50
CA VAL A 551 0.02 12.65 -12.28
C VAL A 551 -0.69 13.98 -12.05
N LEU A 552 -1.20 14.18 -10.84
CA LEU A 552 -1.75 15.44 -10.38
C LEU A 552 -0.93 15.94 -9.19
N LYS A 553 -0.33 17.11 -9.32
CA LYS A 553 0.37 17.82 -8.25
C LYS A 553 -0.37 19.09 -7.89
N ILE A 554 -0.61 19.30 -6.61
CA ILE A 554 -1.25 20.50 -6.06
C ILE A 554 -0.25 21.15 -5.12
N GLN A 555 -0.17 22.47 -5.11
CA GLN A 555 0.48 23.26 -4.06
C GLN A 555 -0.24 24.62 -3.98
N THR A 556 -0.39 25.20 -2.80
CA THR A 556 -1.26 26.39 -2.61
C THR A 556 -0.49 27.69 -2.37
N LEU A 557 0.78 27.61 -1.97
CA LEU A 557 1.63 28.76 -1.66
C LEU A 557 2.83 28.94 -2.60
N ALA A 558 3.10 27.94 -3.45
CA ALA A 558 4.18 27.98 -4.45
C ALA A 558 3.66 27.66 -5.87
N SER A 559 4.25 28.28 -6.89
CA SER A 559 3.91 28.03 -8.30
C SER A 559 4.78 26.90 -8.88
N PRO A 560 4.24 26.01 -9.75
CA PRO A 560 2.86 25.98 -10.24
C PRO A 560 1.88 25.45 -9.18
N PHE A 561 0.76 26.14 -8.96
CA PHE A 561 -0.21 25.75 -7.92
C PHE A 561 -0.95 24.44 -8.21
N LEU A 562 -1.03 24.10 -9.50
CA LEU A 562 -1.64 22.89 -10.00
C LEU A 562 -0.82 22.44 -11.22
N HIS A 563 -0.39 21.19 -11.22
CA HIS A 563 0.27 20.56 -12.35
C HIS A 563 -0.40 19.22 -12.62
N LEU A 564 -1.04 19.10 -13.78
CA LEU A 564 -1.63 17.86 -14.25
C LEU A 564 -0.82 17.38 -15.46
N ASN A 565 -0.25 16.18 -15.35
CA ASN A 565 0.34 15.45 -16.47
C ASN A 565 -0.54 14.24 -16.78
N GLY A 566 -1.28 14.31 -17.87
CA GLY A 566 -2.07 13.20 -18.38
C GLY A 566 -2.31 13.41 -19.87
N ALA A 567 -2.11 12.35 -20.65
CA ALA A 567 -2.45 12.27 -22.06
C ALA A 567 -3.65 11.34 -22.21
N ILE A 568 -4.69 11.84 -22.87
CA ILE A 568 -5.89 11.07 -23.18
C ILE A 568 -5.97 10.92 -24.69
N ASN A 569 -6.15 9.68 -25.13
CA ASN A 569 -6.33 9.34 -26.53
C ASN A 569 -7.69 8.67 -26.69
N LEU A 570 -8.46 9.10 -27.69
CA LEU A 570 -9.69 8.46 -28.14
C LEU A 570 -9.65 8.34 -29.68
N PHE A 571 -9.60 7.12 -30.21
CA PHE A 571 -9.25 6.82 -31.60
C PHE A 571 -7.92 7.49 -32.02
N GLU A 572 -7.89 8.19 -33.16
CA GLU A 572 -6.72 8.87 -33.75
C GLU A 572 -6.45 10.26 -33.16
N VAL A 573 -7.28 10.74 -32.23
CA VAL A 573 -7.08 12.06 -31.61
C VAL A 573 -6.07 11.90 -30.49
N GLU A 574 -4.82 12.22 -30.80
CA GLU A 574 -3.73 12.27 -29.83
C GLU A 574 -3.72 13.59 -29.06
N ASN A 575 -3.44 13.52 -27.75
CA ASN A 575 -3.21 14.69 -26.88
C ASN A 575 -4.41 15.67 -26.82
N TRP A 576 -5.63 15.14 -26.83
CA TRP A 576 -6.82 15.98 -26.69
C TRP A 576 -6.88 16.59 -25.28
N HIS A 577 -7.27 17.87 -25.19
CA HIS A 577 -7.46 18.56 -23.92
C HIS A 577 -8.76 18.08 -23.27
N LEU A 578 -8.65 17.28 -22.21
CA LEU A 578 -9.79 16.77 -21.46
C LEU A 578 -10.39 17.87 -20.59
N ASP A 579 -11.60 18.30 -20.93
CA ASP A 579 -12.54 18.93 -20.01
C ASP A 579 -13.58 17.88 -19.61
N ALA A 580 -13.66 17.53 -18.33
CA ALA A 580 -14.45 16.41 -17.84
C ALA A 580 -15.13 16.69 -16.50
N ASP A 581 -16.40 16.30 -16.42
CA ASP A 581 -17.19 16.30 -15.19
C ASP A 581 -17.16 14.91 -14.54
N ILE A 582 -16.70 14.83 -13.29
CA ILE A 582 -16.82 13.62 -12.47
C ILE A 582 -18.16 13.69 -11.73
N THR A 583 -19.02 12.70 -11.99
CA THR A 583 -20.35 12.61 -11.40
C THR A 583 -20.54 11.28 -10.68
N SER A 584 -21.64 11.11 -9.95
CA SER A 584 -22.02 9.81 -9.36
C SER A 584 -22.27 8.70 -10.40
N SER A 585 -22.36 9.06 -11.69
CA SER A 585 -22.57 8.13 -12.81
C SER A 585 -21.29 7.83 -13.61
N GLY A 586 -20.12 8.31 -13.17
CA GLY A 586 -18.84 8.17 -13.84
C GLY A 586 -18.28 9.49 -14.38
N ILE A 587 -17.26 9.39 -15.23
CA ILE A 587 -16.53 10.52 -15.84
C ILE A 587 -17.17 10.86 -17.19
N LYS A 588 -17.62 12.11 -17.35
CA LYS A 588 -18.25 12.61 -18.59
C LYS A 588 -17.34 13.62 -19.27
N PHE A 589 -17.19 13.52 -20.58
CA PHE A 589 -16.34 14.42 -21.36
C PHE A 589 -16.75 14.44 -22.84
N ASP A 590 -16.48 15.54 -23.54
CA ASP A 590 -16.91 15.73 -24.94
C ASP A 590 -15.72 15.84 -25.89
N VAL A 591 -15.50 14.87 -26.77
CA VAL A 591 -14.36 14.87 -27.70
C VAL A 591 -14.71 15.49 -29.05
N GLY A 592 -13.93 16.47 -29.49
CA GLY A 592 -14.08 17.10 -30.81
C GLY A 592 -13.24 16.39 -31.88
N PHE A 593 -13.87 15.94 -32.97
CA PHE A 593 -13.20 15.31 -34.13
C PHE A 593 -13.14 16.24 -35.36
N GLY A 594 -13.07 17.56 -35.11
CA GLY A 594 -13.05 18.56 -36.17
C GLY A 594 -14.26 18.47 -37.11
N GLY A 595 -14.04 18.63 -38.42
CA GLY A 595 -15.10 18.60 -39.43
C GLY A 595 -15.59 17.20 -39.82
N ILE A 596 -15.10 16.13 -39.18
CA ILE A 596 -15.55 14.75 -39.45
C ILE A 596 -16.93 14.51 -38.82
N LEU A 597 -17.14 15.00 -37.60
CA LEU A 597 -18.42 14.95 -36.89
C LEU A 597 -19.12 16.31 -36.95
N THR A 598 -20.45 16.32 -36.86
CA THR A 598 -21.23 17.57 -36.85
C THR A 598 -21.35 18.18 -35.46
N SER A 599 -21.02 17.41 -34.42
CA SER A 599 -21.00 17.80 -33.01
C SER A 599 -19.89 17.06 -32.28
N ASN A 600 -19.52 17.54 -31.09
CA ASN A 600 -18.60 16.80 -30.24
C ASN A 600 -19.23 15.45 -29.85
N MET A 601 -18.41 14.43 -29.77
CA MET A 601 -18.79 13.12 -29.29
C MET A 601 -18.90 13.17 -27.77
N SER A 602 -20.10 12.98 -27.24
CA SER A 602 -20.32 12.98 -25.81
C SER A 602 -20.07 11.60 -25.22
N CYS A 603 -19.07 11.51 -24.36
CA CYS A 603 -18.56 10.27 -23.79
C CYS A 603 -18.90 10.17 -22.29
N THR A 604 -19.15 8.95 -21.83
CA THR A 604 -19.31 8.60 -20.41
C THR A 604 -18.56 7.33 -20.12
N LEU A 605 -17.54 7.41 -19.26
CA LEU A 605 -16.85 6.27 -18.68
C LEU A 605 -17.46 5.97 -17.32
N SER A 606 -18.30 4.94 -17.27
CA SER A 606 -19.07 4.59 -16.06
C SER A 606 -18.26 3.79 -15.04
N ASP A 607 -17.32 2.97 -15.51
CA ASP A 607 -16.33 2.24 -14.72
C ASP A 607 -15.14 1.81 -15.62
N PHE A 608 -14.17 1.07 -15.09
CA PHE A 608 -13.00 0.54 -15.84
C PHE A 608 -13.37 -0.27 -17.09
N HIS A 609 -14.56 -0.86 -17.11
CA HIS A 609 -15.00 -1.77 -18.15
C HIS A 609 -15.94 -1.15 -19.18
N ASN A 610 -16.56 -0.01 -18.88
CA ASN A 610 -17.73 0.46 -19.62
C ASN A 610 -17.60 1.93 -20.06
N LEU A 611 -17.24 2.12 -21.33
CA LEU A 611 -17.24 3.43 -22.02
C LEU A 611 -18.41 3.50 -23.00
N ALA A 612 -19.26 4.52 -22.89
CA ALA A 612 -20.32 4.79 -23.84
C ALA A 612 -20.11 6.17 -24.49
N ALA A 613 -20.49 6.30 -25.75
CA ALA A 613 -20.44 7.56 -26.47
C ALA A 613 -21.62 7.75 -27.40
N SER A 614 -22.02 9.01 -27.61
CA SER A 614 -23.05 9.41 -28.57
C SER A 614 -22.55 10.58 -29.42
N PHE A 615 -22.87 10.56 -30.71
CA PHE A 615 -22.37 11.56 -31.66
C PHE A 615 -23.29 11.69 -32.88
N GLN A 616 -23.08 12.74 -33.66
CA GLN A 616 -23.74 12.95 -34.94
C GLN A 616 -22.73 13.19 -36.06
N TYR A 617 -23.03 12.67 -37.25
CA TYR A 617 -22.24 12.91 -38.45
C TYR A 617 -23.13 13.00 -39.70
N GLY A 618 -22.63 13.68 -40.73
CA GLY A 618 -23.30 13.73 -42.03
C GLY A 618 -22.91 12.52 -42.86
N LEU A 619 -23.89 11.69 -43.23
CA LEU A 619 -23.74 10.63 -44.22
C LEU A 619 -24.07 11.18 -45.61
N ASN A 620 -23.17 10.99 -46.56
CA ASN A 620 -23.37 11.29 -47.97
C ASN A 620 -22.70 10.21 -48.80
N ASP A 621 -23.39 9.08 -48.96
CA ASP A 621 -22.88 7.91 -49.67
C ASP A 621 -23.92 7.33 -50.62
N THR A 622 -23.51 6.44 -51.51
CA THR A 622 -24.42 5.65 -52.37
C THR A 622 -24.56 4.26 -51.79
N ILE A 623 -25.72 3.99 -51.19
CA ILE A 623 -26.04 2.71 -50.56
C ILE A 623 -26.42 1.70 -51.64
N SER A 624 -25.66 0.61 -51.72
CA SER A 624 -25.99 -0.52 -52.57
C SER A 624 -27.18 -1.28 -51.99
N LEU A 625 -28.24 -1.47 -52.80
CA LEU A 625 -29.41 -2.22 -52.36
C LEU A 625 -29.17 -3.73 -52.51
N PRO A 626 -29.83 -4.54 -51.67
CA PRO A 626 -29.65 -5.99 -51.68
C PRO A 626 -30.09 -6.59 -53.02
N SER A 627 -29.56 -7.78 -53.32
CA SER A 627 -30.03 -8.57 -54.46
C SER A 627 -31.05 -9.61 -54.02
N ILE A 628 -32.13 -9.77 -54.78
CA ILE A 628 -33.11 -10.85 -54.58
C ILE A 628 -32.93 -11.85 -55.72
N GLY A 629 -32.64 -13.11 -55.39
CA GLY A 629 -32.43 -14.15 -56.40
C GLY A 629 -31.25 -13.89 -57.34
N GLY A 630 -30.24 -13.12 -56.90
CA GLY A 630 -29.09 -12.69 -57.71
C GLY A 630 -29.35 -11.48 -58.61
N ILE A 631 -30.53 -10.86 -58.51
CA ILE A 631 -30.90 -9.66 -59.26
C ILE A 631 -30.76 -8.44 -58.36
N SER A 632 -29.94 -7.48 -58.78
CA SER A 632 -29.75 -6.22 -58.07
C SER A 632 -31.02 -5.37 -58.07
N LEU A 633 -31.37 -4.84 -56.90
CA LEU A 633 -32.46 -3.86 -56.76
C LEU A 633 -32.02 -2.42 -57.06
N GLY A 634 -30.73 -2.20 -57.38
CA GLY A 634 -30.15 -0.89 -57.69
C GLY A 634 -29.32 -0.33 -56.53
N SER A 635 -29.17 0.99 -56.49
CA SER A 635 -28.51 1.73 -55.42
C SER A 635 -29.22 3.07 -55.18
N MET A 636 -29.05 3.64 -54.00
CA MET A 636 -29.68 4.91 -53.63
C MET A 636 -28.69 5.89 -53.00
N PRO A 637 -28.66 7.16 -53.43
CA PRO A 637 -27.91 8.18 -52.71
C PRO A 637 -28.57 8.42 -51.34
N LEU A 638 -27.79 8.28 -50.28
CA LEU A 638 -28.22 8.51 -48.91
C LEU A 638 -27.49 9.73 -48.35
N GLN A 639 -28.22 10.85 -48.29
CA GLN A 639 -27.79 12.08 -47.65
C GLN A 639 -28.62 12.28 -46.39
N ALA A 640 -28.04 12.05 -45.22
CA ALA A 640 -28.75 12.12 -43.95
C ALA A 640 -27.83 12.57 -42.82
N LEU A 641 -28.43 13.18 -41.80
CA LEU A 641 -27.76 13.37 -40.51
C LEU A 641 -27.99 12.11 -39.67
N VAL A 642 -26.91 11.40 -39.36
CA VAL A 642 -26.96 10.17 -38.57
C VAL A 642 -26.70 10.50 -37.10
N GLY A 643 -27.60 10.08 -36.23
CA GLY A 643 -27.37 10.01 -34.79
C GLY A 643 -26.88 8.61 -34.41
N ALA A 644 -25.62 8.51 -34.02
CA ALA A 644 -24.97 7.25 -33.69
C ALA A 644 -24.52 7.21 -32.23
N HIS A 645 -24.36 6.00 -31.71
CA HIS A 645 -23.77 5.75 -30.42
C HIS A 645 -22.89 4.51 -30.49
N PHE A 646 -21.93 4.40 -29.56
CA PHE A 646 -21.23 3.16 -29.32
C PHE A 646 -21.09 2.90 -27.83
N ALA A 647 -20.95 1.62 -27.48
CA ALA A 647 -20.55 1.15 -26.16
C ALA A 647 -19.34 0.22 -26.33
N LEU A 648 -18.27 0.52 -25.61
CA LEU A 648 -17.09 -0.31 -25.47
C LEU A 648 -17.15 -0.97 -24.09
N ASN A 649 -17.38 -2.27 -24.07
CA ASN A 649 -17.47 -3.07 -22.87
C ASN A 649 -16.27 -4.02 -22.81
N THR A 650 -15.58 -4.06 -21.68
CA THR A 650 -14.44 -4.98 -21.46
C THR A 650 -14.72 -5.93 -20.30
N SER A 651 -14.12 -7.11 -20.36
CA SER A 651 -14.16 -8.13 -19.30
C SER A 651 -12.77 -8.74 -19.13
N SER A 652 -12.64 -9.76 -18.28
CA SER A 652 -11.35 -10.43 -18.06
C SER A 652 -10.79 -11.13 -19.31
N SER A 653 -11.60 -11.43 -20.32
CA SER A 653 -11.18 -12.16 -21.55
C SER A 653 -11.48 -11.44 -22.85
N ASP A 654 -12.46 -10.52 -22.88
CA ASP A 654 -13.02 -10.01 -24.13
C ASP A 654 -13.24 -8.50 -24.08
N ILE A 655 -13.03 -7.86 -25.23
CA ILE A 655 -13.40 -6.47 -25.54
C ILE A 655 -14.50 -6.54 -26.59
N VAL A 656 -15.61 -5.82 -26.38
CA VAL A 656 -16.74 -5.76 -27.32
C VAL A 656 -17.04 -4.30 -27.61
N LEU A 657 -16.99 -3.93 -28.89
CA LEU A 657 -17.46 -2.63 -29.38
C LEU A 657 -18.84 -2.82 -30.00
N SER A 658 -19.89 -2.31 -29.34
CA SER A 658 -21.25 -2.25 -29.88
C SER A 658 -21.50 -0.87 -30.46
N VAL A 659 -22.07 -0.80 -31.67
CA VAL A 659 -22.34 0.44 -32.39
C VAL A 659 -23.79 0.42 -32.87
N GLY A 660 -24.51 1.52 -32.75
CA GLY A 660 -25.89 1.61 -33.19
C GLY A 660 -26.32 3.04 -33.49
N GLY A 661 -27.53 3.20 -34.00
CA GLY A 661 -28.03 4.53 -34.33
C GLY A 661 -29.23 4.57 -35.28
N SER A 662 -29.54 5.79 -35.71
CA SER A 662 -30.65 6.06 -36.61
C SER A 662 -30.42 7.31 -37.46
N PHE A 663 -31.18 7.42 -38.55
CA PHE A 663 -31.19 8.58 -39.44
C PHE A 663 -32.58 8.76 -40.06
N ASP A 664 -32.92 9.97 -40.49
CA ASP A 664 -34.18 10.21 -41.20
C ASP A 664 -33.97 10.08 -42.71
N PHE A 665 -34.84 9.33 -43.38
CA PHE A 665 -34.85 9.17 -44.83
C PHE A 665 -36.26 8.97 -45.36
N GLU A 666 -36.62 9.70 -46.43
CA GLU A 666 -37.96 9.67 -47.05
C GLU A 666 -39.11 9.89 -46.05
N GLY A 667 -38.89 10.75 -45.05
CA GLY A 667 -39.90 11.10 -44.03
C GLY A 667 -40.08 10.08 -42.91
N LEU A 668 -39.21 9.05 -42.83
CA LEU A 668 -39.21 8.03 -41.79
C LEU A 668 -37.87 7.97 -41.07
N THR A 669 -37.90 7.79 -39.74
CA THR A 669 -36.70 7.50 -38.95
C THR A 669 -36.32 6.03 -39.12
N ARG A 670 -35.14 5.81 -39.70
CA ARG A 670 -34.54 4.51 -40.00
C ARG A 670 -33.55 4.16 -38.90
N ASN A 671 -33.78 3.04 -38.21
CA ASN A 671 -32.87 2.50 -37.20
C ASN A 671 -32.10 1.31 -37.80
N PHE A 672 -30.78 1.31 -37.69
CA PHE A 672 -29.92 0.24 -38.21
C PHE A 672 -29.47 -0.77 -37.15
N GLY A 673 -30.07 -0.70 -35.96
CA GLY A 673 -29.83 -1.58 -34.82
C GLY A 673 -28.46 -1.42 -34.20
N ASP A 674 -28.29 -2.07 -33.04
CA ASP A 674 -26.98 -2.22 -32.42
C ASP A 674 -26.30 -3.47 -33.00
N PHE A 675 -25.04 -3.34 -33.41
CA PHE A 675 -24.23 -4.41 -33.95
C PHE A 675 -22.82 -4.39 -33.33
N THR A 676 -22.12 -5.52 -33.38
CA THR A 676 -20.73 -5.60 -32.89
C THR A 676 -19.77 -5.21 -34.01
N ALA A 677 -18.96 -4.18 -33.77
CA ALA A 677 -17.91 -3.72 -34.66
C ALA A 677 -16.55 -4.34 -34.28
N ASP A 678 -15.58 -4.28 -35.20
CA ASP A 678 -14.21 -4.71 -34.94
C ASP A 678 -13.56 -3.80 -33.90
N VAL A 679 -12.99 -4.39 -32.85
CA VAL A 679 -12.31 -3.67 -31.76
C VAL A 679 -10.95 -3.10 -32.18
N ASN A 680 -10.43 -3.49 -33.35
CA ASN A 680 -9.18 -2.97 -33.91
C ASN A 680 -9.35 -1.68 -34.71
N ILE A 681 -10.56 -1.12 -34.78
CA ILE A 681 -10.81 0.21 -35.36
C ILE A 681 -9.93 1.25 -34.68
N SER A 682 -9.15 1.98 -35.47
CA SER A 682 -8.19 2.97 -34.99
C SER A 682 -8.57 4.42 -35.30
N SER A 683 -9.50 4.65 -36.22
CA SER A 683 -9.97 5.99 -36.60
C SER A 683 -11.49 6.11 -36.51
N VAL A 684 -12.00 7.33 -36.33
CA VAL A 684 -13.45 7.57 -36.41
C VAL A 684 -13.95 7.29 -37.83
N SER A 685 -13.14 7.55 -38.85
CA SER A 685 -13.49 7.24 -40.25
C SER A 685 -13.78 5.74 -40.47
N ASP A 686 -12.98 4.86 -39.87
CA ASP A 686 -13.20 3.40 -39.93
C ASP A 686 -14.47 2.98 -39.19
N LEU A 687 -14.78 3.64 -38.06
CA LEU A 687 -16.06 3.46 -37.37
C LEU A 687 -17.24 3.87 -38.26
N LEU A 688 -17.17 5.04 -38.91
CA LEU A 688 -18.21 5.52 -39.82
C LEU A 688 -18.39 4.57 -41.02
N ASN A 689 -17.30 4.09 -41.61
CA ASN A 689 -17.34 3.10 -42.70
C ASN A 689 -18.01 1.79 -42.25
N THR A 690 -17.76 1.36 -41.01
CA THR A 690 -18.40 0.16 -40.46
C THR A 690 -19.92 0.36 -40.31
N ILE A 691 -20.37 1.55 -39.93
CA ILE A 691 -21.80 1.91 -39.90
C ILE A 691 -22.40 1.83 -41.29
N VAL A 692 -21.75 2.40 -42.31
CA VAL A 692 -22.21 2.34 -43.71
C VAL A 692 -22.34 0.89 -44.19
N ASN A 693 -21.30 0.08 -43.98
CA ASN A 693 -21.31 -1.34 -44.34
C ASN A 693 -22.46 -2.11 -43.65
N ASN A 694 -22.77 -1.77 -42.39
CA ASN A 694 -23.90 -2.37 -41.68
C ASN A 694 -25.25 -1.93 -42.27
N ILE A 695 -25.40 -0.66 -42.67
CA ILE A 695 -26.60 -0.17 -43.36
C ILE A 695 -26.80 -0.91 -44.68
N GLU A 696 -25.75 -1.07 -45.50
CA GLU A 696 -25.83 -1.83 -46.76
C GLU A 696 -26.19 -3.30 -46.51
N SER A 697 -25.53 -3.94 -45.54
CA SER A 697 -25.77 -5.35 -45.21
C SER A 697 -27.19 -5.62 -44.71
N ASN A 698 -27.82 -4.62 -44.07
CA ASN A 698 -29.17 -4.73 -43.51
C ASN A 698 -30.21 -3.90 -44.29
N ALA A 699 -29.89 -3.44 -45.50
CA ALA A 699 -30.73 -2.56 -46.29
C ALA A 699 -32.14 -3.14 -46.54
N SER A 700 -32.28 -4.46 -46.71
CA SER A 700 -33.60 -5.13 -46.83
C SER A 700 -34.52 -4.86 -45.64
N GLN A 701 -33.96 -4.81 -44.43
CA GLN A 701 -34.72 -4.59 -43.20
C GLN A 701 -34.98 -3.09 -43.00
N ILE A 702 -33.96 -2.27 -43.18
CA ILE A 702 -34.01 -0.82 -42.95
C ILE A 702 -34.97 -0.13 -43.92
N PHE A 703 -34.95 -0.53 -45.19
CA PHE A 703 -35.76 0.03 -46.28
C PHE A 703 -36.87 -0.91 -46.73
N GLY A 704 -37.37 -1.78 -45.83
CA GLY A 704 -38.34 -2.82 -46.19
C GLY A 704 -39.64 -2.28 -46.83
N ASP A 705 -40.10 -1.09 -46.44
CA ASP A 705 -41.24 -0.40 -47.06
C ASP A 705 -40.98 0.00 -48.52
N LEU A 706 -39.72 0.23 -48.89
CA LEU A 706 -39.31 0.57 -50.26
C LEU A 706 -39.00 -0.68 -51.08
N LEU A 707 -38.49 -1.75 -50.44
CA LEU A 707 -37.90 -2.90 -51.13
C LEU A 707 -38.76 -4.15 -51.15
N ASN A 708 -39.69 -4.33 -50.20
CA ASN A 708 -40.47 -5.57 -50.11
C ASN A 708 -41.69 -5.57 -51.03
N GLU A 709 -42.15 -4.41 -51.49
CA GLU A 709 -43.30 -4.28 -52.39
C GLU A 709 -42.86 -3.80 -53.77
N ALA A 710 -43.19 -4.58 -54.80
CA ALA A 710 -42.82 -4.31 -56.19
C ALA A 710 -43.24 -2.91 -56.67
N GLY A 711 -44.44 -2.46 -56.29
CA GLY A 711 -44.95 -1.13 -56.63
C GLY A 711 -44.20 -0.01 -55.91
N ALA A 712 -43.90 -0.17 -54.61
CA ALA A 712 -43.12 0.81 -53.87
C ALA A 712 -41.71 0.95 -54.44
N TRP A 713 -41.06 -0.18 -54.76
CA TRP A 713 -39.75 -0.20 -55.40
C TRP A 713 -39.78 0.47 -56.78
N ALA A 714 -40.71 0.08 -57.66
CA ALA A 714 -40.82 0.64 -59.01
C ALA A 714 -41.11 2.16 -58.98
N ASN A 715 -41.94 2.62 -58.04
CA ASN A 715 -42.18 4.04 -57.79
C ASN A 715 -40.88 4.79 -57.47
N LYS A 716 -40.03 4.23 -56.60
CA LYS A 716 -38.77 4.85 -56.22
C LYS A 716 -37.72 4.84 -57.33
N VAL A 717 -37.74 3.82 -58.20
CA VAL A 717 -36.94 3.83 -59.44
C VAL A 717 -37.40 4.96 -60.36
N GLN A 718 -38.71 5.09 -60.59
CA GLN A 718 -39.24 6.17 -61.46
C GLN A 718 -38.99 7.57 -60.89
N GLN A 719 -38.95 7.72 -59.57
CA GLN A 719 -38.62 8.97 -58.89
C GLN A 719 -37.11 9.29 -58.87
N ASN A 720 -36.26 8.41 -59.41
CA ASN A 720 -34.79 8.47 -59.31
C ASN A 720 -34.25 8.46 -57.88
N VAL A 721 -35.04 7.97 -56.91
CA VAL A 721 -34.55 7.69 -55.55
C VAL A 721 -33.71 6.43 -55.56
N ILE A 722 -34.15 5.42 -56.32
CA ILE A 722 -33.36 4.22 -56.64
C ILE A 722 -32.83 4.37 -58.07
N THR A 723 -31.53 4.16 -58.22
CA THR A 723 -30.77 4.29 -59.47
C THR A 723 -30.00 3.00 -59.74
N GLY A 724 -29.26 2.94 -60.86
CA GLY A 724 -28.47 1.74 -61.19
C GLY A 724 -29.31 0.51 -61.59
N VAL A 725 -30.58 0.71 -61.93
CA VAL A 725 -31.48 -0.35 -62.42
C VAL A 725 -31.49 -0.36 -63.94
N GLU A 726 -30.92 -1.38 -64.56
CA GLU A 726 -30.85 -1.47 -66.02
C GLU A 726 -32.20 -1.80 -66.68
N ASN A 727 -32.98 -2.70 -66.08
CA ASN A 727 -34.29 -3.12 -66.63
C ASN A 727 -35.30 -3.41 -65.51
N VAL A 728 -36.26 -2.49 -65.34
CA VAL A 728 -37.29 -2.56 -64.31
C VAL A 728 -38.17 -3.81 -64.47
N ALA A 729 -38.56 -4.17 -65.70
CA ALA A 729 -39.38 -5.36 -65.95
C ALA A 729 -38.63 -6.65 -65.60
N SER A 730 -37.32 -6.73 -65.84
CA SER A 730 -36.49 -7.87 -65.46
C SER A 730 -36.40 -8.02 -63.94
N VAL A 731 -36.32 -6.93 -63.18
CA VAL A 731 -36.35 -6.99 -61.72
C VAL A 731 -37.73 -7.42 -61.22
N LEU A 732 -38.81 -6.86 -61.76
CA LEU A 732 -40.18 -7.26 -61.39
C LEU A 732 -40.44 -8.75 -61.66
N GLN A 733 -39.94 -9.27 -62.78
CA GLN A 733 -40.02 -10.69 -63.12
C GLN A 733 -39.22 -11.56 -62.15
N ASN A 734 -37.95 -11.24 -61.95
CA ASN A 734 -36.99 -12.18 -61.34
C ASN A 734 -36.81 -11.98 -59.82
N ALA A 735 -36.93 -10.76 -59.33
CA ALA A 735 -36.86 -10.45 -57.89
C ALA A 735 -38.25 -10.53 -57.23
N PHE A 736 -39.26 -9.94 -57.85
CA PHE A 736 -40.62 -9.87 -57.29
C PHE A 736 -41.57 -10.98 -57.76
N ASN A 737 -41.10 -11.88 -58.63
CA ASN A 737 -41.88 -13.01 -59.18
C ASN A 737 -43.20 -12.57 -59.83
N GLN A 738 -43.23 -11.40 -60.45
CA GLN A 738 -44.40 -10.93 -61.19
C GLN A 738 -44.49 -11.59 -62.57
N ASP A 739 -45.71 -11.82 -63.04
CA ASP A 739 -45.95 -12.15 -64.44
C ASP A 739 -45.97 -10.88 -65.32
N ALA A 740 -46.02 -11.06 -66.65
CA ALA A 740 -45.99 -9.95 -67.61
C ALA A 740 -47.12 -8.92 -67.40
N ASN A 741 -48.33 -9.36 -67.04
CA ASN A 741 -49.45 -8.46 -66.79
C ASN A 741 -49.26 -7.68 -65.49
N GLN A 742 -48.82 -8.36 -64.43
CA GLN A 742 -48.52 -7.75 -63.13
C GLN A 742 -47.38 -6.72 -63.23
N ALA A 743 -46.32 -7.04 -63.99
CA ALA A 743 -45.19 -6.13 -64.19
C ALA A 743 -45.60 -4.91 -65.03
N ALA A 744 -46.36 -5.10 -66.11
CA ALA A 744 -46.87 -3.98 -66.91
C ALA A 744 -47.81 -3.07 -66.10
N ALA A 745 -48.67 -3.65 -65.27
CA ALA A 745 -49.55 -2.89 -64.38
C ALA A 745 -48.75 -2.11 -63.34
N THR A 746 -47.80 -2.76 -62.66
CA THR A 746 -46.92 -2.15 -61.65
C THR A 746 -46.12 -0.99 -62.23
N MET A 747 -45.52 -1.17 -63.41
CA MET A 747 -44.78 -0.11 -64.09
C MET A 747 -45.69 1.03 -64.55
N LYS A 748 -46.90 0.73 -65.04
CA LYS A 748 -47.86 1.77 -65.42
C LYS A 748 -48.31 2.58 -64.21
N GLU A 749 -48.66 1.93 -63.11
CA GLU A 749 -49.05 2.57 -61.85
C GLU A 749 -47.92 3.42 -61.28
N ALA A 750 -46.67 2.98 -61.43
CA ALA A 750 -45.49 3.74 -61.06
C ALA A 750 -45.20 4.94 -61.98
N GLY A 751 -45.88 5.06 -63.13
CA GLY A 751 -45.76 6.17 -64.05
C GLY A 751 -44.70 6.00 -65.15
N PHE A 752 -44.24 4.78 -65.41
CA PHE A 752 -43.37 4.49 -66.54
C PHE A 752 -44.12 4.70 -67.87
N ALA A 753 -43.40 5.21 -68.88
CA ALA A 753 -43.96 5.43 -70.19
C ALA A 753 -44.23 4.11 -70.95
N ALA A 754 -45.21 4.14 -71.85
CA ALA A 754 -45.66 2.97 -72.61
C ALA A 754 -44.53 2.28 -73.41
N ASN A 755 -43.59 3.06 -73.95
CA ASN A 755 -42.41 2.55 -74.65
C ASN A 755 -41.45 1.79 -73.72
N THR A 756 -41.18 2.30 -72.51
CA THR A 756 -40.36 1.62 -71.50
C THR A 756 -40.99 0.32 -71.06
N ILE A 757 -42.31 0.30 -70.87
CA ILE A 757 -43.07 -0.91 -70.50
C ILE A 757 -43.01 -1.94 -71.63
N ALA A 758 -43.29 -1.53 -72.87
CA ALA A 758 -43.21 -2.44 -74.03
C ALA A 758 -41.80 -3.03 -74.22
N SER A 759 -40.76 -2.21 -74.05
CA SER A 759 -39.37 -2.66 -74.13
C SER A 759 -39.04 -3.65 -73.01
N GLY A 760 -39.48 -3.36 -71.78
CA GLY A 760 -39.35 -4.27 -70.64
C GLY A 760 -40.06 -5.61 -70.86
N LEU A 761 -41.29 -5.60 -71.38
CA LEU A 761 -42.05 -6.81 -71.69
C LEU A 761 -41.36 -7.67 -72.77
N GLN A 762 -40.85 -7.04 -73.83
CA GLN A 762 -40.10 -7.76 -74.87
C GLN A 762 -38.82 -8.39 -74.30
N THR A 763 -38.04 -7.62 -73.53
CA THR A 763 -36.71 -8.03 -73.08
C THR A 763 -36.73 -9.00 -71.90
N ALA A 764 -37.55 -8.76 -70.88
CA ALA A 764 -37.63 -9.60 -69.69
C ALA A 764 -38.44 -10.89 -69.95
N TYR A 765 -39.58 -10.76 -70.65
CA TYR A 765 -40.51 -11.88 -70.85
C TYR A 765 -40.40 -12.51 -72.24
N GLY A 766 -39.55 -12.00 -73.14
CA GLY A 766 -39.36 -12.55 -74.48
C GLY A 766 -40.61 -12.44 -75.36
N MET A 767 -41.50 -11.49 -75.08
CA MET A 767 -42.82 -11.41 -75.70
C MET A 767 -42.78 -10.95 -77.16
N SER A 768 -43.65 -11.53 -77.99
CA SER A 768 -43.89 -11.07 -79.35
C SER A 768 -44.68 -9.75 -79.37
N ALA A 769 -44.66 -9.03 -80.50
CA ALA A 769 -45.39 -7.77 -80.66
C ALA A 769 -46.89 -7.91 -80.31
N THR A 770 -47.52 -9.01 -80.73
CA THR A 770 -48.92 -9.31 -80.41
C THR A 770 -49.14 -9.50 -78.91
N ALA A 771 -48.27 -10.25 -78.24
CA ALA A 771 -48.39 -10.51 -76.80
C ALA A 771 -48.15 -9.24 -75.96
N VAL A 772 -47.18 -8.40 -76.37
CA VAL A 772 -46.97 -7.07 -75.76
C VAL A 772 -48.22 -6.19 -75.94
N ALA A 773 -48.79 -6.13 -77.15
CA ALA A 773 -49.99 -5.35 -77.42
C ALA A 773 -51.19 -5.76 -76.56
N GLN A 774 -51.41 -7.07 -76.41
CA GLN A 774 -52.47 -7.63 -75.58
C GLN A 774 -52.26 -7.31 -74.10
N THR A 775 -51.04 -7.46 -73.60
CA THR A 775 -50.68 -7.14 -72.20
C THR A 775 -50.92 -5.67 -71.90
N MET A 776 -50.44 -4.77 -72.78
CA MET A 776 -50.63 -3.33 -72.63
C MET A 776 -52.10 -2.92 -72.70
N GLN A 777 -52.89 -3.56 -73.57
CA GLN A 777 -54.33 -3.36 -73.64
C GLN A 777 -55.03 -3.80 -72.34
N GLN A 778 -54.65 -4.95 -71.78
CA GLN A 778 -55.23 -5.50 -70.56
C GLN A 778 -54.96 -4.63 -69.34
N VAL A 779 -53.79 -4.01 -69.25
CA VAL A 779 -53.46 -3.03 -68.20
C VAL A 779 -53.99 -1.62 -68.53
N GLY A 780 -54.74 -1.47 -69.63
CA GLY A 780 -55.56 -0.30 -69.96
C GLY A 780 -54.84 0.83 -70.68
N PHE A 781 -53.79 0.57 -71.47
CA PHE A 781 -53.24 1.57 -72.39
C PHE A 781 -54.20 1.86 -73.55
N ALA A 782 -54.15 3.08 -74.09
CA ALA A 782 -54.86 3.38 -75.32
C ALA A 782 -54.12 2.78 -76.53
N ALA A 783 -54.87 2.41 -77.57
CA ALA A 783 -54.31 1.79 -78.76
C ALA A 783 -53.21 2.64 -79.43
N GLN A 784 -53.31 3.97 -79.39
CA GLN A 784 -52.27 4.86 -79.91
C GLN A 784 -50.96 4.73 -79.16
N GLU A 785 -51.01 4.69 -77.82
CA GLU A 785 -49.83 4.51 -76.97
C GLU A 785 -49.20 3.14 -77.21
N VAL A 786 -50.02 2.09 -77.35
CA VAL A 786 -49.55 0.75 -77.69
C VAL A 786 -48.90 0.73 -79.07
N ALA A 787 -49.51 1.34 -80.08
CA ALA A 787 -48.96 1.36 -81.43
C ALA A 787 -47.60 2.07 -81.50
N SER A 788 -47.46 3.23 -80.85
CA SER A 788 -46.18 3.94 -80.74
C SER A 788 -45.14 3.16 -79.94
N ALA A 789 -45.54 2.46 -78.88
CA ALA A 789 -44.64 1.64 -78.09
C ALA A 789 -44.15 0.41 -78.89
N LEU A 790 -45.03 -0.26 -79.64
CA LEU A 790 -44.65 -1.36 -80.53
C LEU A 790 -43.70 -0.90 -81.64
N GLN A 791 -43.96 0.27 -82.24
CA GLN A 791 -43.07 0.89 -83.22
C GLN A 791 -41.66 1.13 -82.64
N SER A 792 -41.59 1.60 -81.40
CA SER A 792 -40.31 1.83 -80.72
C SER A 792 -39.53 0.54 -80.43
N VAL A 793 -40.21 -0.59 -80.22
CA VAL A 793 -39.61 -1.82 -79.68
C VAL A 793 -39.37 -2.88 -80.77
N PHE A 794 -40.27 -2.99 -81.74
CA PHE A 794 -40.21 -3.95 -82.85
C PHE A 794 -39.84 -3.29 -84.18
N GLY A 795 -39.63 -1.97 -84.19
CA GLY A 795 -39.27 -1.19 -85.37
C GLY A 795 -40.46 -0.75 -86.22
N ASN A 796 -40.17 -0.11 -87.36
CA ASN A 796 -41.17 0.42 -88.29
C ASN A 796 -41.77 -0.67 -89.20
N ASP A 797 -42.28 -1.76 -88.62
CA ASP A 797 -43.01 -2.79 -89.34
C ASP A 797 -44.53 -2.59 -89.16
N ALA A 798 -45.14 -1.89 -90.13
CA ALA A 798 -46.57 -1.62 -90.13
C ALA A 798 -47.42 -2.89 -90.12
N ALA A 799 -46.95 -4.01 -90.71
CA ALA A 799 -47.71 -5.26 -90.74
C ALA A 799 -47.74 -5.92 -89.36
N THR A 800 -46.58 -5.97 -88.70
CA THR A 800 -46.45 -6.50 -87.33
C THR A 800 -47.27 -5.68 -86.34
N ILE A 801 -47.23 -4.35 -86.42
CA ILE A 801 -48.00 -3.46 -85.53
C ILE A 801 -49.51 -3.58 -85.83
N ALA A 802 -49.91 -3.59 -87.10
CA ALA A 802 -51.31 -3.75 -87.50
C ALA A 802 -51.92 -5.06 -86.99
N SER A 803 -51.21 -6.18 -87.19
CA SER A 803 -51.63 -7.50 -86.73
C SER A 803 -51.75 -7.58 -85.21
N ALA A 804 -50.78 -6.99 -84.49
CA ALA A 804 -50.79 -6.92 -83.04
C ALA A 804 -51.97 -6.09 -82.51
N LEU A 805 -52.27 -4.94 -83.12
CA LEU A 805 -53.39 -4.07 -82.75
C LEU A 805 -54.75 -4.72 -83.07
N GLN A 806 -54.89 -5.35 -84.24
CA GLN A 806 -56.10 -6.09 -84.60
C GLN A 806 -56.39 -7.17 -83.58
N THR A 807 -55.37 -7.91 -83.18
CA THR A 807 -55.50 -9.02 -82.23
C THR A 807 -55.78 -8.53 -80.80
N ALA A 808 -55.18 -7.43 -80.37
CA ALA A 808 -55.35 -6.91 -79.01
C ALA A 808 -56.67 -6.14 -78.80
N TYR A 809 -57.13 -5.38 -79.80
CA TYR A 809 -58.28 -4.48 -79.67
C TYR A 809 -59.51 -4.89 -80.50
N GLY A 810 -59.37 -5.86 -81.41
CA GLY A 810 -60.45 -6.26 -82.33
C GLY A 810 -60.86 -5.15 -83.31
N TRP A 811 -59.95 -4.20 -83.57
CA TRP A 811 -60.21 -3.06 -84.44
C TRP A 811 -60.30 -3.45 -85.91
N SER A 812 -61.12 -2.73 -86.67
CA SER A 812 -61.20 -2.91 -88.12
C SER A 812 -59.95 -2.37 -88.84
N ALA A 813 -59.72 -2.84 -90.07
CA ALA A 813 -58.61 -2.39 -90.90
C ALA A 813 -58.62 -0.85 -91.10
N ASP A 814 -59.80 -0.24 -91.21
CA ASP A 814 -59.95 1.23 -91.33
C ASP A 814 -59.47 1.97 -90.08
N GLN A 815 -59.80 1.47 -88.88
CA GLN A 815 -59.38 2.07 -87.61
C GLN A 815 -57.86 1.99 -87.43
N ILE A 816 -57.27 0.84 -87.80
CA ILE A 816 -55.82 0.62 -87.74
C ILE A 816 -55.10 1.47 -88.80
N ASN A 817 -55.64 1.61 -90.02
CA ASN A 817 -55.09 2.50 -91.05
C ASN A 817 -54.98 3.94 -90.54
N GLY A 818 -56.05 4.46 -89.95
CA GLY A 818 -56.06 5.80 -89.36
C GLY A 818 -55.00 5.96 -88.28
N LEU A 819 -54.85 4.97 -87.40
CA LEU A 819 -53.86 5.02 -86.32
C LEU A 819 -52.41 4.90 -86.83
N LEU A 820 -52.14 4.01 -87.78
CA LEU A 820 -50.80 3.87 -88.37
C LEU A 820 -50.36 5.15 -89.07
N GLY A 821 -51.28 5.83 -89.76
CA GLY A 821 -51.02 7.16 -90.31
C GLY A 821 -50.71 8.21 -89.24
N GLN A 822 -51.40 8.16 -88.09
CA GLN A 822 -51.15 9.08 -86.96
C GLN A 822 -49.79 8.86 -86.30
N ILE A 823 -49.28 7.63 -86.27
CA ILE A 823 -47.94 7.33 -85.74
C ILE A 823 -46.83 7.39 -86.81
N GLY A 824 -47.14 7.94 -87.99
CA GLY A 824 -46.14 8.36 -88.99
C GLY A 824 -45.82 7.36 -90.09
N PHE A 825 -46.60 6.28 -90.26
CA PHE A 825 -46.46 5.42 -91.44
C PHE A 825 -47.02 6.09 -92.69
N SER A 826 -46.31 5.96 -93.81
CA SER A 826 -46.81 6.44 -95.10
C SER A 826 -47.94 5.56 -95.64
N ALA A 827 -48.79 6.13 -96.50
CA ALA A 827 -49.85 5.38 -97.17
C ALA A 827 -49.31 4.13 -97.91
N ASP A 828 -48.13 4.24 -98.51
CA ASP A 828 -47.45 3.11 -99.17
C ASP A 828 -47.05 2.02 -98.19
N GLN A 829 -46.48 2.38 -97.03
CA GLN A 829 -46.08 1.43 -95.99
C GLN A 829 -47.29 0.70 -95.41
N ILE A 830 -48.38 1.43 -95.14
CA ILE A 830 -49.62 0.85 -94.62
C ILE A 830 -50.27 -0.05 -95.68
N GLY A 831 -50.35 0.42 -96.92
CA GLY A 831 -50.96 -0.33 -98.01
C GLY A 831 -50.24 -1.66 -98.30
N GLN A 832 -48.91 -1.65 -98.33
CA GLN A 832 -48.10 -2.86 -98.52
C GLN A 832 -48.24 -3.83 -97.34
N ALA A 833 -48.21 -3.31 -96.11
CA ALA A 833 -48.44 -4.09 -94.90
C ALA A 833 -49.83 -4.73 -94.86
N PHE A 834 -50.86 -4.02 -95.32
CA PHE A 834 -52.23 -4.50 -95.30
C PHE A 834 -52.46 -5.61 -96.34
N GLN A 835 -51.81 -5.52 -97.51
CA GLN A 835 -51.82 -6.59 -98.50
C GLN A 835 -51.22 -7.90 -97.98
N SER A 836 -50.16 -7.84 -97.15
CA SER A 836 -49.52 -9.04 -96.62
C SER A 836 -50.30 -9.74 -95.51
N LEU A 837 -51.27 -9.05 -94.88
CA LEU A 837 -52.08 -9.59 -93.78
C LEU A 837 -53.33 -10.35 -94.24
N GLY A 838 -53.80 -10.15 -95.47
CA GLY A 838 -54.95 -10.88 -96.06
C GLY A 838 -56.34 -10.39 -95.59
N GLY A 839 -57.40 -10.88 -96.25
CA GLY A 839 -58.80 -10.62 -95.87
C GLY A 839 -59.21 -9.14 -95.97
N ASP A 840 -59.94 -8.63 -94.97
CA ASP A 840 -60.42 -7.23 -94.93
C ASP A 840 -59.26 -6.20 -94.97
N PHE A 841 -58.06 -6.57 -94.53
CA PHE A 841 -56.85 -5.74 -94.65
C PHE A 841 -56.37 -5.68 -96.10
N GLU A 842 -56.35 -6.81 -96.81
CA GLU A 842 -55.88 -6.86 -98.20
C GLU A 842 -56.76 -6.00 -99.11
N ASP A 843 -58.08 -6.02 -98.90
CA ASP A 843 -59.04 -5.20 -99.66
C ASP A 843 -58.83 -3.71 -99.43
N LEU A 844 -58.61 -3.29 -98.17
CA LEU A 844 -58.30 -1.91 -97.84
C LEU A 844 -56.90 -1.49 -98.32
N GLY A 845 -55.91 -2.39 -98.22
CA GLY A 845 -54.54 -2.16 -98.70
C GLY A 845 -54.47 -1.94 -100.21
N LYS A 846 -55.22 -2.72 -101.00
CA LYS A 846 -55.41 -2.49 -102.44
C LYS A 846 -56.03 -1.12 -102.72
N LYS A 847 -57.01 -0.69 -101.93
CA LYS A 847 -57.69 0.61 -102.07
C LYS A 847 -56.79 1.80 -101.73
N ILE A 848 -55.92 1.66 -100.73
CA ILE A 848 -54.92 2.68 -100.33
C ILE A 848 -53.84 2.83 -101.41
N LEU A 849 -53.40 1.70 -102.00
CA LEU A 849 -52.40 1.66 -103.06
C LEU A 849 -52.97 1.92 -104.46
N ASP A 850 -54.29 2.05 -104.60
CA ASP A 850 -54.95 2.35 -105.88
C ASP A 850 -54.61 3.80 -106.31
N PRO A 851 -53.86 3.98 -107.41
CA PRO A 851 -53.46 5.30 -107.89
C PRO A 851 -54.64 6.20 -108.26
N SER A 852 -55.84 5.62 -108.51
CA SER A 852 -57.04 6.39 -108.83
C SER A 852 -57.66 7.12 -107.63
N ASN A 853 -57.31 6.72 -106.40
CA ASN A 853 -57.67 7.43 -105.16
C ASN A 853 -56.64 8.50 -104.76
N TRP A 854 -55.49 8.59 -105.44
CA TRP A 854 -54.49 9.62 -105.22
C TRP A 854 -54.92 10.87 -105.98
N ASN A 855 -55.57 11.82 -105.30
CA ASN A 855 -55.96 13.07 -105.95
C ASN A 855 -54.72 13.94 -106.25
N PRO A 856 -54.30 14.13 -107.52
CA PRO A 856 -53.07 14.85 -107.85
C PRO A 856 -53.27 16.37 -107.95
N PHE A 857 -54.49 16.88 -107.71
CA PHE A 857 -54.82 18.29 -107.94
C PHE A 857 -55.73 18.90 -106.86
N GLY A 858 -55.15 19.85 -106.13
CA GLY A 858 -55.74 20.78 -105.17
C GLY A 858 -54.67 21.17 -104.13
N GLY A 859 -53.62 21.95 -104.43
CA GLY A 859 -53.62 23.29 -105.00
C GLY A 859 -53.71 24.33 -103.85
N GLY A 860 -52.71 25.15 -103.50
CA GLY A 860 -51.36 25.30 -104.03
C GLY A 860 -50.55 26.44 -103.37
N GLY A 861 -49.37 26.70 -103.98
CA GLY A 861 -48.52 27.89 -103.81
C GLY A 861 -47.45 27.76 -102.71
N ILE A 862 -46.16 28.09 -102.88
CA ILE A 862 -45.49 28.91 -103.90
C ILE A 862 -44.02 28.45 -104.04
N PHE A 863 -43.53 28.54 -105.27
CA PHE A 863 -42.19 28.28 -105.78
C PHE A 863 -41.02 29.01 -105.10
N GLY A 864 -39.85 28.36 -105.22
CA GLY A 864 -38.60 28.98 -105.71
C GLY A 864 -37.49 29.10 -104.67
N GLY A 865 -36.26 28.61 -104.88
CA GLY A 865 -35.60 27.98 -106.02
C GLY A 865 -34.08 28.08 -105.83
N GLY A 866 -33.32 27.22 -106.51
CA GLY A 866 -31.91 27.45 -106.87
C GLY A 866 -30.82 27.07 -105.84
N PHE A 867 -29.96 26.15 -106.28
CA PHE A 867 -28.56 25.94 -105.82
C PHE A 867 -27.73 27.25 -105.91
N PRO A 868 -26.57 27.37 -105.22
CA PRO A 868 -25.67 26.31 -104.73
C PRO A 868 -25.82 25.93 -103.25
#